data_AF-A0A3N6HV72-F1
#
_entry.id   AF-A0A3N6HV72-F1
#
_cell.length_a   1.000
_cell.length_b   1.000
_cell.length_c   1.000
_cell.angle_alpha   90.00
_cell.angle_beta   90.00
_cell.angle_gamma   90.00
#
_symmetry.space_group_name_H-M   'P 1'
#
loop_
_entity.id
_entity.type
_entity.pdbx_description
1 polymer ?
#
loop_
_entity_poly.entity_id
_entity_poly.type
_entity_poly.pdbx_seq_one_letter_code
_entity_poly.pdbx_strand_id
1 'polypeptide(L)'
;MTHMAQPFSLPDFYVPYPARLNPHVEAARTHTRQWARGMGMLEGSGIWEAADLEAHDYALLCAYTHPDCSAEALSLVTDWYVWVFFFDDHFLELFKRTHDREGGKRYLDRLPAFMPMERGAPTPKPRNPVEAGLADLWARTVPAMSDAWRARFAEATENLLNESLWELSNINEGRIANPVEYIEMRRKVGGAPWSAGLVEYAAGAEVPASVADARPLRVLRDAFSDGVHLRNDLFSYQREVEDEGENSNGVLVLERFLGCTTQEAAEAVNDLLTSRLQQFENTALTELGPLCAEKGLGPAESTAVLAYVKGLQDWQSGGHEWHMRSSRYMNGGGAGEAVAGFGMSAASIRFTTRAESARARSHTHVPYQHVGPSLLPDFELPFGTTLSPHLEGARSRLVDWSRRMGILEAQPGVPGSHIWDEERLIAIDLPLCAAGLHPDATPDELDLSSGWLAWGTYGDDWFPVVHGRTRDLAGARLANERLSLFMPLDGGGAPEPVNALERGLGDLWRRTAAPMDLSGRRTFREAVESMTASWLWELANQAQNRIPDPVDYVEMRRATFGSDLTMSLCRLGHGRKVPDAVYRSGPMRSLENAAADYACLLNDLFSYQKEIEYEGEVHNGVLVVQNFFAVDYPTGVAIVHDLMKSRLRQFLHVAEVELPVLYDDFDLDAEAREVLAGYVLELKHWLAGILIWHRGCRRYREEDLRRGHGTPWHISGPTGLGTSAAQVTRLMAQLAGSGV
;
A
#
# COMPACT_ATOMS: atom_id res chain seq x y z
N MET A 1 28.26 -30.13 -21.00
CA MET A 1 27.30 -29.22 -20.36
C MET A 1 27.76 -29.03 -18.93
N THR A 2 28.42 -27.91 -18.65
CA THR A 2 28.67 -27.45 -17.29
C THR A 2 27.31 -27.09 -16.70
N HIS A 3 26.87 -27.82 -15.67
CA HIS A 3 25.77 -27.35 -14.82
C HIS A 3 26.22 -26.01 -14.25
N MET A 4 25.67 -24.90 -14.74
CA MET A 4 25.81 -23.63 -14.03
C MET A 4 25.20 -23.83 -12.65
N ALA A 5 25.94 -23.46 -11.61
CA ALA A 5 25.43 -23.47 -10.25
C ALA A 5 24.25 -22.49 -10.18
N GLN A 6 23.14 -22.88 -9.57
CA GLN A 6 22.02 -21.97 -9.33
C GLN A 6 22.50 -20.77 -8.48
N PRO A 7 22.02 -19.55 -8.74
CA PRO A 7 22.44 -18.34 -8.04
C PRO A 7 22.14 -18.38 -6.53
N PHE A 8 21.12 -19.13 -6.13
CA PHE A 8 20.79 -19.41 -4.73
C PHE A 8 20.01 -20.73 -4.62
N SER A 9 19.93 -21.29 -3.41
CA SER A 9 18.99 -22.36 -3.09
C SER A 9 17.61 -21.77 -2.82
N LEU A 10 16.57 -22.34 -3.44
CA LEU A 10 15.19 -21.93 -3.18
C LEU A 10 14.90 -22.01 -1.67
N PRO A 11 14.25 -20.97 -1.09
CA PRO A 11 13.94 -20.93 0.32
C PRO A 11 12.76 -21.84 0.67
N ASP A 12 12.59 -22.13 1.95
CA ASP A 12 11.40 -22.84 2.46
C ASP A 12 10.18 -21.90 2.43
N PHE A 13 9.28 -22.16 1.49
CA PHE A 13 8.08 -21.35 1.28
C PHE A 13 7.00 -21.61 2.34
N TYR A 14 6.37 -20.55 2.82
CA TYR A 14 5.11 -20.62 3.55
C TYR A 14 3.95 -20.89 2.58
N VAL A 15 3.29 -22.05 2.72
CA VAL A 15 2.17 -22.48 1.85
C VAL A 15 0.99 -22.92 2.73
N PRO A 16 0.15 -21.96 3.16
CA PRO A 16 -0.88 -22.21 4.18
C PRO A 16 -2.10 -22.99 3.66
N TYR A 17 -2.30 -23.04 2.34
CA TYR A 17 -3.43 -23.75 1.73
C TYR A 17 -2.95 -24.84 0.77
N PRO A 18 -3.57 -26.03 0.76
CA PRO A 18 -3.24 -27.05 -0.22
C PRO A 18 -3.75 -26.65 -1.60
N ALA A 19 -2.90 -26.82 -2.62
CA ALA A 19 -3.33 -26.66 -3.99
C ALA A 19 -4.27 -27.79 -4.42
N ARG A 20 -5.15 -27.48 -5.36
CA ARG A 20 -6.13 -28.41 -5.94
C ARG A 20 -6.06 -28.29 -7.46
N LEU A 21 -6.33 -29.39 -8.16
CA LEU A 21 -6.25 -29.42 -9.62
C LEU A 21 -7.66 -29.55 -10.21
N ASN A 22 -8.01 -28.65 -11.12
CA ASN A 22 -9.26 -28.73 -11.87
C ASN A 22 -9.28 -30.01 -12.74
N PRO A 23 -10.35 -30.83 -12.69
CA PRO A 23 -10.43 -32.08 -13.48
C PRO A 23 -10.50 -31.86 -15.00
N HIS A 24 -10.68 -30.62 -15.47
CA HIS A 24 -10.85 -30.28 -16.89
C HIS A 24 -9.56 -29.84 -17.60
N VAL A 25 -8.37 -30.05 -17.00
CA VAL A 25 -7.07 -29.59 -17.55
C VAL A 25 -6.82 -30.04 -19.00
N GLU A 26 -7.14 -31.29 -19.36
CA GLU A 26 -6.91 -31.78 -20.73
C GLU A 26 -7.84 -31.13 -21.77
N ALA A 27 -9.05 -30.79 -21.36
CA ALA A 27 -9.99 -30.04 -22.21
C ALA A 27 -9.45 -28.63 -22.47
N ALA A 28 -8.96 -27.96 -21.43
CA ALA A 28 -8.33 -26.65 -21.55
C ALA A 28 -7.07 -26.68 -22.44
N ARG A 29 -6.17 -27.67 -22.28
CA ARG A 29 -5.00 -27.85 -23.15
C ARG A 29 -5.38 -27.98 -24.63
N THR A 30 -6.39 -28.79 -24.91
CA THR A 30 -6.85 -29.04 -26.28
C THR A 30 -7.46 -27.77 -26.89
N HIS A 31 -8.36 -27.12 -26.14
CA HIS A 31 -9.03 -25.90 -26.56
C HIS A 31 -8.04 -24.76 -26.80
N THR A 32 -7.19 -24.45 -25.82
CA THR A 32 -6.31 -23.28 -25.88
C THR A 32 -5.27 -23.40 -27.00
N ARG A 33 -4.80 -24.62 -27.31
CA ARG A 33 -3.89 -24.85 -28.44
C ARG A 33 -4.55 -24.53 -29.78
N GLN A 34 -5.82 -24.90 -29.95
CA GLN A 34 -6.58 -24.58 -31.17
C GLN A 34 -6.83 -23.08 -31.26
N TRP A 35 -7.21 -22.47 -30.14
CA TRP A 35 -7.46 -21.04 -30.04
C TRP A 35 -6.20 -20.21 -30.34
N ALA A 36 -5.06 -20.49 -29.70
CA ALA A 36 -3.79 -19.78 -29.91
C ALA A 36 -3.32 -19.84 -31.37
N ARG A 37 -3.47 -21.02 -32.02
CA ARG A 37 -3.21 -21.16 -33.46
C ARG A 37 -4.16 -20.30 -34.29
N GLY A 38 -5.45 -20.30 -33.94
CA GLY A 38 -6.47 -19.48 -34.61
C GLY A 38 -6.23 -17.98 -34.51
N MET A 39 -5.64 -17.52 -33.40
CA MET A 39 -5.26 -16.12 -33.18
C MET A 39 -3.91 -15.75 -33.83
N GLY A 40 -3.18 -16.72 -34.39
CA GLY A 40 -1.88 -16.49 -35.03
C GLY A 40 -0.72 -16.31 -34.05
N MET A 41 -0.83 -16.86 -32.84
CA MET A 41 0.21 -16.77 -31.79
C MET A 41 1.28 -17.86 -31.89
N LEU A 42 1.06 -18.91 -32.71
CA LEU A 42 2.00 -20.02 -32.85
C LEU A 42 2.82 -19.87 -34.14
N GLU A 43 2.91 -20.95 -34.92
CA GLU A 43 3.66 -21.03 -36.18
C GLU A 43 3.46 -19.76 -37.04
N GLY A 44 4.55 -19.04 -37.31
CA GLY A 44 4.55 -17.81 -38.13
C GLY A 44 4.39 -16.49 -37.35
N SER A 45 4.18 -16.53 -36.04
CA SER A 45 4.23 -15.35 -35.17
C SER A 45 5.64 -14.77 -35.03
N GLY A 46 6.67 -15.64 -35.13
CA GLY A 46 8.05 -15.30 -34.81
C GLY A 46 8.35 -15.27 -33.31
N ILE A 47 7.39 -15.63 -32.47
CA ILE A 47 7.49 -15.60 -31.01
C ILE A 47 7.44 -17.02 -30.44
N TRP A 48 6.34 -17.75 -30.67
CA TRP A 48 6.13 -19.11 -30.18
C TRP A 48 5.79 -20.08 -31.31
N GLU A 49 6.18 -21.33 -31.11
CA GLU A 49 5.70 -22.51 -31.82
C GLU A 49 4.77 -23.33 -30.90
N ALA A 50 4.03 -24.31 -31.44
CA ALA A 50 3.17 -25.16 -30.59
C ALA A 50 3.94 -25.89 -29.48
N ALA A 51 5.22 -26.23 -29.71
CA ALA A 51 6.06 -26.88 -28.72
C ALA A 51 6.34 -25.96 -27.51
N ASP A 52 6.47 -24.66 -27.73
CA ASP A 52 6.69 -23.69 -26.64
C ASP A 52 5.45 -23.59 -25.75
N LEU A 53 4.26 -23.47 -26.37
CA LEU A 53 3.00 -23.47 -25.64
C LEU A 53 2.78 -24.77 -24.84
N GLU A 54 3.13 -25.92 -25.42
CA GLU A 54 3.06 -27.21 -24.73
C GLU A 54 4.03 -27.30 -23.54
N ALA A 55 5.24 -26.76 -23.69
CA ALA A 55 6.25 -26.74 -22.62
C ALA A 55 5.85 -25.79 -21.47
N HIS A 56 5.29 -24.63 -21.79
CA HIS A 56 4.81 -23.65 -20.79
C HIS A 56 3.62 -24.19 -19.97
N ASP A 57 2.73 -24.94 -20.61
CA ASP A 57 1.55 -25.58 -20.01
C ASP A 57 0.68 -24.63 -19.16
N TYR A 58 0.23 -23.53 -19.76
CA TYR A 58 -0.64 -22.55 -19.09
C TYR A 58 -2.01 -23.12 -18.69
N ALA A 59 -2.46 -24.19 -19.34
CA ALA A 59 -3.66 -24.91 -18.91
C ALA A 59 -3.46 -25.58 -17.54
N LEU A 60 -2.26 -26.10 -17.25
CA LEU A 60 -1.93 -26.62 -15.92
C LEU A 60 -1.90 -25.51 -14.87
N LEU A 61 -1.33 -24.34 -15.19
CA LEU A 61 -1.40 -23.16 -14.33
C LEU A 61 -2.86 -22.82 -14.01
N CYS A 62 -3.70 -22.70 -15.04
CA CYS A 62 -5.11 -22.32 -14.87
C CYS A 62 -5.89 -23.38 -14.10
N ALA A 63 -5.60 -24.66 -14.32
CA ALA A 63 -6.25 -25.76 -13.61
C ALA A 63 -5.90 -25.79 -12.13
N TYR A 64 -4.67 -25.42 -11.76
CA TYR A 64 -4.28 -25.29 -10.36
C TYR A 64 -4.85 -24.04 -9.69
N THR A 65 -4.93 -22.93 -10.42
CA THR A 65 -5.35 -21.63 -9.88
C THR A 65 -6.87 -21.45 -9.85
N HIS A 66 -7.61 -22.18 -10.69
CA HIS A 66 -9.07 -22.14 -10.78
C HIS A 66 -9.68 -23.54 -10.64
N PRO A 67 -9.50 -24.21 -9.49
CA PRO A 67 -9.82 -25.63 -9.33
C PRO A 67 -11.32 -25.97 -9.38
N ASP A 68 -12.20 -24.99 -9.14
CA ASP A 68 -13.65 -25.22 -9.01
C ASP A 68 -14.47 -24.80 -10.23
N CYS A 69 -13.86 -24.15 -11.23
CA CYS A 69 -14.61 -23.61 -12.35
C CYS A 69 -14.96 -24.70 -13.39
N SER A 70 -16.02 -24.45 -14.16
CA SER A 70 -16.45 -25.31 -15.28
C SER A 70 -15.37 -25.46 -16.36
N ALA A 71 -15.49 -26.48 -17.22
CA ALA A 71 -14.58 -26.67 -18.35
C ALA A 71 -14.58 -25.48 -19.31
N GLU A 72 -15.73 -24.84 -19.52
CA GLU A 72 -15.91 -23.66 -20.37
C GLU A 72 -15.20 -22.45 -19.77
N ALA A 73 -15.38 -22.21 -18.46
CA ALA A 73 -14.71 -21.12 -17.75
C ALA A 73 -13.19 -21.35 -17.70
N LEU A 74 -12.73 -22.57 -17.43
CA LEU A 74 -11.31 -22.92 -17.40
C LEU A 74 -10.65 -22.67 -18.76
N SER A 75 -11.31 -23.08 -19.85
CA SER A 75 -10.82 -22.86 -21.21
C SER A 75 -10.68 -21.38 -21.53
N LEU A 76 -11.69 -20.56 -21.21
CA LEU A 76 -11.63 -19.11 -21.45
C LEU A 76 -10.55 -18.42 -20.60
N VAL A 77 -10.45 -18.77 -19.32
CA VAL A 77 -9.40 -18.24 -18.44
C VAL A 77 -8.02 -18.66 -18.95
N THR A 78 -7.87 -19.90 -19.43
CA THR A 78 -6.61 -20.36 -20.05
C THR A 78 -6.27 -19.53 -21.28
N ASP A 79 -7.23 -19.24 -22.16
CA ASP A 79 -7.01 -18.38 -23.34
C ASP A 79 -6.53 -16.97 -22.92
N TRP A 80 -7.08 -16.40 -21.84
CA TRP A 80 -6.61 -15.13 -21.27
C TRP A 80 -5.16 -15.21 -20.77
N TYR A 81 -4.78 -16.27 -20.05
CA TYR A 81 -3.41 -16.45 -19.58
C TYR A 81 -2.43 -16.65 -20.75
N VAL A 82 -2.81 -17.44 -21.76
CA VAL A 82 -2.01 -17.58 -23.00
C VAL A 82 -1.82 -16.22 -23.67
N TRP A 83 -2.86 -15.40 -23.75
CA TRP A 83 -2.77 -14.06 -24.33
C TRP A 83 -1.81 -13.13 -23.58
N VAL A 84 -1.87 -13.06 -22.24
CA VAL A 84 -0.99 -12.15 -21.49
C VAL A 84 0.48 -12.57 -21.58
N PHE A 85 0.77 -13.87 -21.48
CA PHE A 85 2.15 -14.35 -21.62
C PHE A 85 2.68 -14.17 -23.04
N PHE A 86 1.81 -14.36 -24.06
CA PHE A 86 2.20 -14.09 -25.44
C PHE A 86 2.43 -12.60 -25.67
N PHE A 87 1.60 -11.72 -25.08
CA PHE A 87 1.80 -10.28 -25.13
C PHE A 87 3.16 -9.87 -24.57
N ASP A 88 3.55 -10.40 -23.40
CA ASP A 88 4.83 -10.11 -22.75
C ASP A 88 6.02 -10.51 -23.64
N ASP A 89 6.05 -11.78 -24.08
CA ASP A 89 7.12 -12.28 -24.96
C ASP A 89 7.13 -11.53 -26.32
N HIS A 90 5.97 -11.18 -26.88
CA HIS A 90 5.87 -10.39 -28.11
C HIS A 90 6.34 -8.94 -27.94
N PHE A 91 6.06 -8.30 -26.79
CA PHE A 91 6.53 -6.94 -26.49
C PHE A 91 8.05 -6.94 -26.23
N LEU A 92 8.56 -7.97 -25.54
CA LEU A 92 9.99 -8.17 -25.30
C LEU A 92 10.77 -8.22 -26.62
N GLU A 93 10.33 -9.07 -27.56
CA GLU A 93 11.01 -9.25 -28.86
C GLU A 93 10.97 -8.01 -29.74
N LEU A 94 9.82 -7.32 -29.82
CA LEU A 94 9.66 -6.18 -30.72
C LEU A 94 10.24 -4.87 -30.19
N PHE A 95 10.14 -4.63 -28.88
CA PHE A 95 10.39 -3.30 -28.29
C PHE A 95 11.44 -3.29 -27.20
N LYS A 96 11.46 -4.27 -26.28
CA LYS A 96 12.47 -4.26 -25.20
C LYS A 96 13.88 -4.55 -25.73
N ARG A 97 14.05 -5.61 -26.54
CA ARG A 97 15.35 -5.95 -27.14
C ARG A 97 15.90 -4.89 -28.10
N THR A 98 15.01 -4.13 -28.73
CA THR A 98 15.36 -3.05 -29.67
C THR A 98 15.47 -1.70 -28.98
N HIS A 99 15.09 -1.60 -27.71
CA HIS A 99 14.98 -0.37 -26.93
C HIS A 99 14.03 0.68 -27.54
N ASP A 100 13.04 0.26 -28.36
CA ASP A 100 12.10 1.14 -29.07
C ASP A 100 10.89 1.54 -28.20
N ARG A 101 11.11 2.51 -27.30
CA ARG A 101 10.05 3.03 -26.41
C ARG A 101 8.91 3.70 -27.19
N GLU A 102 9.20 4.47 -28.24
CA GLU A 102 8.16 5.16 -29.03
C GLU A 102 7.28 4.16 -29.80
N GLY A 103 7.88 3.12 -30.38
CA GLY A 103 7.17 2.03 -31.01
C GLY A 103 6.30 1.27 -30.02
N GLY A 104 6.85 0.95 -28.85
CA GLY A 104 6.11 0.32 -27.75
C GLY A 104 4.89 1.15 -27.33
N LYS A 105 5.05 2.48 -27.17
CA LYS A 105 3.94 3.36 -26.80
C LYS A 105 2.83 3.36 -27.87
N ARG A 106 3.18 3.54 -29.15
CA ARG A 106 2.20 3.49 -30.26
C ARG A 106 1.49 2.15 -30.35
N TYR A 107 2.17 1.06 -30.00
CA TYR A 107 1.60 -0.27 -29.95
C TYR A 107 0.56 -0.39 -28.82
N LEU A 108 0.89 0.05 -27.61
CA LEU A 108 0.01 -0.02 -26.44
C LEU A 108 -1.18 0.94 -26.54
N ASP A 109 -0.99 2.15 -27.06
CA ASP A 109 -2.05 3.16 -27.27
C ASP A 109 -3.22 2.63 -28.14
N ARG A 110 -2.99 1.56 -28.92
CA ARG A 110 -4.02 0.92 -29.75
C ARG A 110 -4.87 -0.12 -29.01
N LEU A 111 -4.34 -0.74 -27.95
CA LEU A 111 -4.98 -1.88 -27.29
C LEU A 111 -6.31 -1.54 -26.60
N PRO A 112 -6.50 -0.36 -25.96
CA PRO A 112 -7.79 0.02 -25.39
C PRO A 112 -8.95 0.01 -26.39
N ALA A 113 -8.68 0.24 -27.69
CA ALA A 113 -9.70 0.20 -28.73
C ALA A 113 -10.32 -1.20 -28.95
N PHE A 114 -9.71 -2.26 -28.39
CA PHE A 114 -10.22 -3.63 -28.43
C PHE A 114 -10.98 -4.02 -27.16
N MET A 115 -11.10 -3.10 -26.19
CA MET A 115 -11.87 -3.26 -24.96
C MET A 115 -13.01 -2.23 -24.87
N PRO A 116 -13.95 -2.18 -25.84
CA PRO A 116 -15.02 -1.18 -25.81
C PRO A 116 -15.89 -1.34 -24.56
N MET A 117 -16.11 -0.21 -23.86
CA MET A 117 -17.01 -0.13 -22.71
C MET A 117 -18.48 -0.13 -23.14
N GLU A 118 -18.81 0.46 -24.28
CA GLU A 118 -20.14 0.37 -24.87
C GLU A 118 -20.36 -1.03 -25.48
N ARG A 119 -21.44 -1.71 -25.08
CA ARG A 119 -21.74 -3.07 -25.53
C ARG A 119 -22.09 -3.08 -27.02
N GLY A 120 -21.40 -3.91 -27.78
CA GLY A 120 -21.61 -4.04 -29.23
C GLY A 120 -20.95 -2.94 -30.06
N ALA A 121 -20.16 -2.04 -29.46
CA ALA A 121 -19.37 -1.09 -30.22
C ALA A 121 -18.34 -1.82 -31.12
N PRO A 122 -18.11 -1.33 -32.34
CA PRO A 122 -17.17 -1.95 -33.27
C PRO A 122 -15.73 -1.81 -32.77
N THR A 123 -14.97 -2.89 -32.86
CA THR A 123 -13.52 -2.86 -32.68
C THR A 123 -12.82 -2.58 -34.01
N PRO A 124 -11.64 -1.92 -34.01
CA PRO A 124 -10.82 -1.81 -35.21
C PRO A 124 -10.43 -3.19 -35.76
N LYS A 125 -10.03 -3.26 -37.03
CA LYS A 125 -9.45 -4.49 -37.58
C LYS A 125 -8.11 -4.80 -36.89
N PRO A 126 -7.93 -5.96 -36.24
CA PRO A 126 -6.67 -6.35 -35.64
C PRO A 126 -5.52 -6.40 -36.66
N ARG A 127 -4.33 -5.97 -36.24
CA ARG A 127 -3.11 -5.93 -37.05
C ARG A 127 -2.05 -6.96 -36.64
N ASN A 128 -2.19 -7.54 -35.45
CA ASN A 128 -1.26 -8.52 -34.89
C ASN A 128 -2.03 -9.52 -33.98
N PRO A 129 -1.40 -10.62 -33.56
CA PRO A 129 -2.05 -11.64 -32.74
C PRO A 129 -2.54 -11.15 -31.37
N VAL A 130 -1.87 -10.16 -30.76
CA VAL A 130 -2.29 -9.58 -29.47
C VAL A 130 -3.60 -8.81 -29.62
N GLU A 131 -3.71 -7.95 -30.63
CA GLU A 131 -4.95 -7.21 -30.95
C GLU A 131 -6.10 -8.20 -31.27
N ALA A 132 -5.81 -9.28 -32.00
CA ALA A 132 -6.80 -10.30 -32.35
C ALA A 132 -7.29 -11.09 -31.13
N GLY A 133 -6.37 -11.54 -30.29
CA GLY A 133 -6.70 -12.25 -29.06
C GLY A 133 -7.50 -11.39 -28.09
N LEU A 134 -7.11 -10.13 -27.89
CA LEU A 134 -7.82 -9.21 -26.99
C LEU A 134 -9.26 -8.96 -27.44
N ALA A 135 -9.47 -8.78 -28.75
CA ALA A 135 -10.80 -8.61 -29.33
C ALA A 135 -11.72 -9.82 -29.08
N ASP A 136 -11.21 -11.04 -29.30
CA ASP A 136 -11.96 -12.29 -29.07
C ASP A 136 -12.28 -12.49 -27.58
N LEU A 137 -11.27 -12.35 -26.73
CA LEU A 137 -11.36 -12.57 -25.30
C LEU A 137 -12.31 -11.58 -24.62
N TRP A 138 -12.23 -10.30 -25.00
CA TRP A 138 -13.16 -9.28 -24.51
C TRP A 138 -14.61 -9.61 -24.90
N ALA A 139 -14.84 -9.97 -26.16
CA ALA A 139 -16.16 -10.32 -26.66
C ALA A 139 -16.77 -11.57 -25.98
N ARG A 140 -15.94 -12.55 -25.60
CA ARG A 140 -16.37 -13.77 -24.91
C ARG A 140 -16.60 -13.59 -23.40
N THR A 141 -15.95 -12.61 -22.78
CA THR A 141 -15.96 -12.43 -21.31
C THR A 141 -17.00 -11.42 -20.84
N VAL A 142 -17.03 -10.25 -21.49
CA VAL A 142 -17.88 -9.10 -21.11
C VAL A 142 -19.38 -9.39 -20.99
N PRO A 143 -20.01 -10.24 -21.83
CA PRO A 143 -21.43 -10.52 -21.71
C PRO A 143 -21.85 -11.17 -20.38
N ALA A 144 -20.91 -11.83 -19.69
CA ALA A 144 -21.19 -12.53 -18.43
C ALA A 144 -21.01 -11.66 -17.18
N MET A 145 -20.43 -10.45 -17.32
CA MET A 145 -20.01 -9.62 -16.18
C MET A 145 -20.72 -8.26 -16.15
N SER A 146 -20.84 -7.69 -14.95
CA SER A 146 -21.45 -6.37 -14.77
C SER A 146 -20.61 -5.25 -15.38
N ASP A 147 -21.22 -4.08 -15.62
CA ASP A 147 -20.47 -2.91 -16.10
C ASP A 147 -19.46 -2.39 -15.06
N ALA A 148 -19.70 -2.62 -13.76
CA ALA A 148 -18.76 -2.27 -12.70
C ALA A 148 -17.50 -3.15 -12.76
N TRP A 149 -17.66 -4.47 -12.91
CA TRP A 149 -16.53 -5.37 -13.10
C TRP A 149 -15.76 -5.05 -14.39
N ARG A 150 -16.48 -4.77 -15.49
CA ARG A 150 -15.85 -4.41 -16.78
C ARG A 150 -14.96 -3.19 -16.67
N ALA A 151 -15.39 -2.16 -15.95
CA ALA A 151 -14.59 -0.96 -15.75
C ALA A 151 -13.30 -1.28 -14.98
N ARG A 152 -13.40 -2.04 -13.87
CA ARG A 152 -12.23 -2.47 -13.08
C ARG A 152 -11.29 -3.35 -13.88
N PHE A 153 -11.82 -4.29 -14.67
CA PHE A 153 -11.00 -5.21 -15.46
C PHE A 153 -10.34 -4.52 -16.64
N ALA A 154 -11.01 -3.58 -17.32
CA ALA A 154 -10.40 -2.74 -18.35
C ALA A 154 -9.24 -1.92 -17.77
N GLU A 155 -9.44 -1.27 -16.61
CA GLU A 155 -8.38 -0.52 -15.93
C GLU A 155 -7.20 -1.43 -15.54
N ALA A 156 -7.47 -2.62 -15.00
CA ALA A 156 -6.43 -3.59 -14.66
C ALA A 156 -5.66 -4.07 -15.91
N THR A 157 -6.34 -4.28 -17.04
CA THR A 157 -5.69 -4.62 -18.31
C THR A 157 -4.87 -3.45 -18.87
N GLU A 158 -5.38 -2.22 -18.84
CA GLU A 158 -4.61 -1.03 -19.26
C GLU A 158 -3.36 -0.85 -18.41
N ASN A 159 -3.47 -1.03 -17.10
CA ASN A 159 -2.33 -0.94 -16.20
C ASN A 159 -1.27 -2.03 -16.48
N LEU A 160 -1.70 -3.28 -16.67
CA LEU A 160 -0.86 -4.40 -17.11
C LEU A 160 -0.08 -4.09 -18.38
N LEU A 161 -0.78 -3.56 -19.38
CA LEU A 161 -0.17 -3.22 -20.66
C LEU A 161 0.86 -2.07 -20.54
N ASN A 162 0.60 -1.11 -19.65
CA ASN A 162 1.48 0.03 -19.41
C ASN A 162 2.73 -0.34 -18.59
N GLU A 163 2.77 -1.49 -17.90
CA GLU A 163 3.96 -2.02 -17.21
C GLU A 163 5.17 -2.05 -18.13
N SER A 164 4.97 -2.56 -19.34
CA SER A 164 6.05 -2.82 -20.27
C SER A 164 6.80 -1.56 -20.69
N LEU A 165 6.14 -0.38 -20.66
CA LEU A 165 6.82 0.92 -20.89
C LEU A 165 7.67 1.36 -19.72
N TRP A 166 7.22 1.12 -18.49
CA TRP A 166 7.97 1.43 -17.30
C TRP A 166 9.23 0.56 -17.20
N GLU A 167 9.09 -0.75 -17.40
CA GLU A 167 10.21 -1.70 -17.44
C GLU A 167 11.21 -1.32 -18.54
N LEU A 168 10.72 -1.04 -19.76
CA LEU A 168 11.56 -0.61 -20.87
C LEU A 168 12.34 0.67 -20.56
N SER A 169 11.73 1.63 -19.88
CA SER A 169 12.41 2.87 -19.50
C SER A 169 13.53 2.59 -18.48
N ASN A 170 13.28 1.74 -17.48
CA ASN A 170 14.29 1.36 -16.49
C ASN A 170 15.44 0.53 -17.10
N ILE A 171 15.15 -0.35 -18.05
CA ILE A 171 16.16 -1.11 -18.81
C ILE A 171 17.05 -0.12 -19.60
N ASN A 172 16.46 0.85 -20.30
CA ASN A 172 17.19 1.85 -21.08
C ASN A 172 18.14 2.69 -20.21
N GLU A 173 17.76 2.96 -18.97
CA GLU A 173 18.55 3.74 -18.02
C GLU A 173 19.54 2.91 -17.19
N GLY A 174 19.42 1.57 -17.22
CA GLY A 174 20.16 0.68 -16.32
C GLY A 174 19.81 0.92 -14.84
N ARG A 175 18.58 1.38 -14.57
CA ARG A 175 18.12 1.77 -13.24
C ARG A 175 17.43 0.61 -12.54
N ILE A 176 17.85 0.32 -11.32
CA ILE A 176 17.20 -0.64 -10.43
C ILE A 176 16.35 0.16 -9.43
N ALA A 177 15.06 -0.18 -9.35
CA ALA A 177 14.13 0.45 -8.42
C ALA A 177 14.52 0.20 -6.96
N ASN A 178 14.13 1.10 -6.06
CA ASN A 178 14.25 0.83 -4.62
C ASN A 178 13.10 -0.09 -4.14
N PRO A 179 13.20 -0.72 -2.95
CA PRO A 179 12.21 -1.73 -2.52
C PRO A 179 10.76 -1.23 -2.47
N VAL A 180 10.53 0.02 -2.04
CA VAL A 180 9.19 0.60 -1.97
C VAL A 180 8.64 0.90 -3.37
N GLU A 181 9.47 1.47 -4.24
CA GLU A 181 9.10 1.71 -5.64
C GLU A 181 8.79 0.41 -6.37
N TYR A 182 9.61 -0.62 -6.15
CA TYR A 182 9.45 -1.92 -6.78
C TYR A 182 8.09 -2.55 -6.48
N ILE A 183 7.73 -2.65 -5.19
CA ILE A 183 6.44 -3.20 -4.77
C ILE A 183 5.29 -2.34 -5.30
N GLU A 184 5.40 -1.01 -5.21
CA GLU A 184 4.35 -0.10 -5.68
C GLU A 184 4.10 -0.25 -7.19
N MET A 185 5.16 -0.34 -7.99
CA MET A 185 5.03 -0.52 -9.43
C MET A 185 4.46 -1.90 -9.76
N ARG A 186 4.98 -2.98 -9.18
CA ARG A 186 4.44 -4.34 -9.40
C ARG A 186 2.97 -4.46 -9.01
N ARG A 187 2.48 -3.71 -8.01
CA ARG A 187 1.04 -3.68 -7.69
C ARG A 187 0.21 -2.88 -8.67
N LYS A 188 0.73 -1.77 -9.18
CA LYS A 188 -0.02 -0.91 -10.09
C LYS A 188 -0.10 -1.52 -11.46
N VAL A 189 1.03 -1.97 -11.98
CA VAL A 189 1.17 -2.36 -13.38
C VAL A 189 1.39 -3.87 -13.55
N GLY A 190 1.62 -4.64 -12.50
CA GLY A 190 1.77 -6.10 -12.62
C GLY A 190 0.52 -6.85 -13.08
N GLY A 191 0.71 -8.10 -13.52
CA GLY A 191 -0.37 -8.99 -13.96
C GLY A 191 -1.23 -9.61 -12.86
N ALA A 192 -0.88 -9.44 -11.58
CA ALA A 192 -1.64 -10.03 -10.49
C ALA A 192 -3.00 -9.35 -10.20
N PRO A 193 -3.14 -8.01 -10.15
CA PRO A 193 -4.45 -7.36 -10.09
C PRO A 193 -5.39 -7.78 -11.24
N TRP A 194 -4.84 -7.95 -12.44
CA TRP A 194 -5.56 -8.47 -13.59
C TRP A 194 -6.02 -9.93 -13.37
N SER A 195 -5.14 -10.79 -12.85
CA SER A 195 -5.47 -12.16 -12.44
C SER A 195 -6.58 -12.20 -11.40
N ALA A 196 -6.57 -11.28 -10.42
CA ALA A 196 -7.61 -11.17 -9.42
C ALA A 196 -8.99 -10.84 -10.05
N GLY A 197 -9.02 -10.04 -11.12
CA GLY A 197 -10.25 -9.80 -11.89
C GLY A 197 -10.79 -11.06 -12.57
N LEU A 198 -9.92 -11.93 -13.10
CA LEU A 198 -10.30 -13.22 -13.68
C LEU A 198 -10.80 -14.22 -12.63
N VAL A 199 -10.31 -14.14 -11.39
CA VAL A 199 -10.83 -14.96 -10.27
C VAL A 199 -12.31 -14.68 -10.02
N GLU A 200 -12.76 -13.41 -10.09
CA GLU A 200 -14.19 -13.07 -9.97
C GLU A 200 -15.04 -13.79 -11.04
N TYR A 201 -14.57 -13.81 -12.29
CA TYR A 201 -15.22 -14.50 -13.40
C TYR A 201 -15.23 -16.03 -13.19
N ALA A 202 -14.07 -16.61 -12.90
CA ALA A 202 -13.90 -18.05 -12.79
C ALA A 202 -14.66 -18.66 -11.61
N ALA A 203 -14.72 -17.94 -10.49
CA ALA A 203 -15.47 -18.35 -9.30
C ALA A 203 -16.98 -18.06 -9.42
N GLY A 204 -17.42 -17.29 -10.43
CA GLY A 204 -18.80 -16.79 -10.51
C GLY A 204 -19.16 -15.91 -9.31
N ALA A 205 -18.18 -15.17 -8.79
CA ALA A 205 -18.24 -14.49 -7.50
C ALA A 205 -17.76 -13.04 -7.65
N GLU A 206 -18.54 -12.25 -8.40
CA GLU A 206 -18.26 -10.82 -8.55
C GLU A 206 -18.38 -10.12 -7.19
N VAL A 207 -17.36 -9.33 -6.85
CA VAL A 207 -17.34 -8.54 -5.62
C VAL A 207 -18.34 -7.38 -5.76
N PRO A 208 -19.27 -7.20 -4.81
CA PRO A 208 -20.25 -6.11 -4.87
C PRO A 208 -19.56 -4.74 -4.97
N ALA A 209 -20.05 -3.89 -5.88
CA ALA A 209 -19.46 -2.57 -6.11
C ALA A 209 -19.43 -1.68 -4.85
N SER A 210 -20.33 -1.88 -3.90
CA SER A 210 -20.37 -1.16 -2.62
C SER A 210 -19.17 -1.44 -1.71
N VAL A 211 -18.44 -2.54 -1.95
CA VAL A 211 -17.28 -2.96 -1.13
C VAL A 211 -16.01 -3.22 -1.93
N ALA A 212 -16.07 -3.21 -3.27
CA ALA A 212 -14.92 -3.48 -4.13
C ALA A 212 -13.73 -2.54 -3.84
N ASP A 213 -14.02 -1.27 -3.56
CA ASP A 213 -13.01 -0.26 -3.23
C ASP A 213 -12.79 -0.09 -1.72
N ALA A 214 -13.43 -0.89 -0.87
CA ALA A 214 -13.21 -0.83 0.58
C ALA A 214 -11.78 -1.31 0.92
N ARG A 215 -11.14 -0.66 1.90
CA ARG A 215 -9.76 -0.97 2.32
C ARG A 215 -9.50 -2.48 2.48
N PRO A 216 -10.33 -3.28 3.19
CA PRO A 216 -10.04 -4.71 3.36
C PRO A 216 -9.95 -5.48 2.04
N LEU A 217 -10.78 -5.17 1.05
CA LEU A 217 -10.73 -5.84 -0.26
C LEU A 217 -9.51 -5.40 -1.07
N ARG A 218 -9.13 -4.12 -0.98
CA ARG A 218 -7.88 -3.63 -1.59
C ARG A 218 -6.67 -4.33 -0.97
N VAL A 219 -6.57 -4.37 0.36
CA VAL A 219 -5.48 -5.06 1.06
C VAL A 219 -5.39 -6.53 0.67
N LEU A 220 -6.51 -7.23 0.51
CA LEU A 220 -6.51 -8.63 0.06
C LEU A 220 -5.98 -8.77 -1.37
N ARG A 221 -6.42 -7.92 -2.30
CA ARG A 221 -5.92 -7.92 -3.69
C ARG A 221 -4.44 -7.55 -3.75
N ASP A 222 -4.01 -6.57 -2.96
CA ASP A 222 -2.65 -6.06 -3.00
C ASP A 222 -1.67 -7.05 -2.33
N ALA A 223 -2.04 -7.64 -1.19
CA ALA A 223 -1.27 -8.71 -0.55
C ALA A 223 -1.20 -9.99 -1.42
N PHE A 224 -2.31 -10.34 -2.09
CA PHE A 224 -2.31 -11.37 -3.13
C PHE A 224 -1.31 -11.03 -4.23
N SER A 225 -1.36 -9.80 -4.76
CA SER A 225 -0.52 -9.35 -5.87
C SER A 225 0.97 -9.39 -5.51
N ASP A 226 1.35 -8.92 -4.33
CA ASP A 226 2.73 -9.05 -3.86
C ASP A 226 3.15 -10.51 -3.76
N GLY A 227 2.28 -11.36 -3.19
CA GLY A 227 2.58 -12.78 -3.02
C GLY A 227 2.78 -13.51 -4.35
N VAL A 228 2.04 -13.11 -5.38
CA VAL A 228 2.24 -13.59 -6.75
C VAL A 228 3.60 -13.18 -7.30
N HIS A 229 3.89 -11.88 -7.29
CA HIS A 229 5.08 -11.31 -7.90
C HIS A 229 6.37 -11.75 -7.19
N LEU A 230 6.42 -11.65 -5.86
CA LEU A 230 7.61 -12.03 -5.08
C LEU A 230 7.93 -13.52 -5.21
N ARG A 231 6.90 -14.37 -5.35
CA ARG A 231 7.10 -15.77 -5.65
C ARG A 231 7.69 -15.94 -7.04
N ASN A 232 7.10 -15.29 -8.04
CA ASN A 232 7.61 -15.34 -9.41
C ASN A 232 9.09 -14.94 -9.44
N ASP A 233 9.46 -13.82 -8.81
CA ASP A 233 10.84 -13.32 -8.74
C ASP A 233 11.84 -14.37 -8.25
N LEU A 234 11.48 -15.14 -7.20
CA LEU A 234 12.34 -16.20 -6.65
C LEU A 234 12.55 -17.36 -7.62
N PHE A 235 11.54 -17.69 -8.41
CA PHE A 235 11.61 -18.79 -9.38
C PHE A 235 12.24 -18.36 -10.72
N SER A 236 12.07 -17.09 -11.09
CA SER A 236 12.48 -16.52 -12.37
C SER A 236 13.84 -15.83 -12.36
N TYR A 237 14.42 -15.55 -11.18
CA TYR A 237 15.63 -14.73 -11.03
C TYR A 237 16.75 -15.04 -12.02
N GLN A 238 17.16 -16.30 -12.16
CA GLN A 238 18.25 -16.66 -13.07
C GLN A 238 17.94 -16.27 -14.52
N ARG A 239 16.75 -16.60 -15.00
CA ARG A 239 16.32 -16.29 -16.35
C ARG A 239 16.20 -14.78 -16.56
N GLU A 240 15.51 -14.09 -15.65
CA GLU A 240 15.25 -12.65 -15.79
C GLU A 240 16.52 -11.81 -15.65
N VAL A 241 17.35 -12.09 -14.64
CA VAL A 241 18.51 -11.26 -14.31
C VAL A 241 19.78 -11.70 -15.07
N GLU A 242 20.04 -13.00 -15.23
CA GLU A 242 21.26 -13.49 -15.88
C GLU A 242 21.13 -13.60 -17.40
N ASP A 243 19.95 -13.96 -17.93
CA ASP A 243 19.75 -14.17 -19.37
C ASP A 243 19.05 -12.99 -20.06
N GLU A 244 17.97 -12.46 -19.48
CA GLU A 244 17.13 -11.43 -20.11
C GLU A 244 17.63 -9.99 -19.80
N GLY A 245 18.42 -9.80 -18.74
CA GLY A 245 18.90 -8.48 -18.32
C GLY A 245 17.81 -7.59 -17.72
N GLU A 246 16.76 -8.20 -17.17
CA GLU A 246 15.64 -7.51 -16.52
C GLU A 246 16.08 -6.95 -15.16
N ASN A 247 15.70 -5.70 -14.90
CA ASN A 247 16.00 -5.00 -13.65
C ASN A 247 14.86 -5.12 -12.62
N SER A 248 13.71 -5.66 -13.03
CA SER A 248 12.46 -5.69 -12.27
C SER A 248 12.27 -7.00 -11.49
N ASN A 249 13.27 -7.40 -10.69
CA ASN A 249 13.20 -8.60 -9.85
C ASN A 249 13.47 -8.28 -8.37
N GLY A 250 12.58 -8.69 -7.46
CA GLY A 250 12.66 -8.38 -6.03
C GLY A 250 13.95 -8.85 -5.34
N VAL A 251 14.55 -9.95 -5.80
CA VAL A 251 15.83 -10.45 -5.24
C VAL A 251 16.96 -9.49 -5.59
N LEU A 252 17.04 -9.06 -6.86
CA LEU A 252 18.02 -8.06 -7.31
C LEU A 252 17.84 -6.74 -6.57
N VAL A 253 16.60 -6.29 -6.40
CA VAL A 253 16.28 -5.04 -5.68
C VAL A 253 16.77 -5.10 -4.23
N LEU A 254 16.48 -6.17 -3.48
CA LEU A 254 16.93 -6.30 -2.09
C LEU A 254 18.44 -6.54 -1.98
N GLU A 255 19.03 -7.31 -2.90
CA GLU A 255 20.48 -7.53 -2.95
C GLU A 255 21.22 -6.20 -3.06
N ARG A 256 20.83 -5.35 -4.02
CA ARG A 256 21.45 -4.05 -4.25
C ARG A 256 21.17 -3.05 -3.14
N PHE A 257 19.95 -3.02 -2.62
CA PHE A 257 19.56 -2.07 -1.59
C PHE A 257 20.25 -2.36 -0.25
N LEU A 258 20.28 -3.63 0.18
CA LEU A 258 20.88 -4.03 1.46
C LEU A 258 22.39 -4.29 1.37
N GLY A 259 22.94 -4.39 0.15
CA GLY A 259 24.35 -4.75 -0.05
C GLY A 259 24.69 -6.15 0.46
N CYS A 260 23.72 -7.07 0.41
CA CYS A 260 23.83 -8.44 0.91
C CYS A 260 24.13 -9.43 -0.23
N THR A 261 24.31 -10.71 0.11
CA THR A 261 24.46 -11.77 -0.90
C THR A 261 23.13 -12.11 -1.57
N THR A 262 23.16 -12.67 -2.78
CA THR A 262 21.96 -13.11 -3.50
C THR A 262 21.11 -14.10 -2.68
N GLN A 263 21.73 -14.99 -1.90
CA GLN A 263 21.03 -15.93 -1.02
C GLN A 263 20.28 -15.20 0.12
N GLU A 264 20.93 -14.23 0.78
CA GLU A 264 20.29 -13.43 1.84
C GLU A 264 19.13 -12.59 1.27
N ALA A 265 19.30 -12.03 0.08
CA ALA A 265 18.24 -11.31 -0.62
C ALA A 265 17.05 -12.22 -0.96
N ALA A 266 17.30 -13.43 -1.48
CA ALA A 266 16.25 -14.41 -1.76
C ALA A 266 15.49 -14.84 -0.49
N GLU A 267 16.19 -15.01 0.64
CA GLU A 267 15.56 -15.26 1.93
C GLU A 267 14.70 -14.08 2.40
N ALA A 268 15.18 -12.84 2.25
CA ALA A 268 14.43 -11.64 2.61
C ALA A 268 13.17 -11.45 1.73
N VAL A 269 13.26 -11.75 0.42
CA VAL A 269 12.10 -11.79 -0.48
C VAL A 269 11.09 -12.85 -0.03
N ASN A 270 11.55 -14.03 0.39
CA ASN A 270 10.65 -15.07 0.91
C ASN A 270 10.02 -14.72 2.25
N ASP A 271 10.74 -14.02 3.14
CA ASP A 271 10.18 -13.48 4.38
C ASP A 271 9.11 -12.42 4.08
N LEU A 272 9.33 -11.58 3.06
CA LEU A 272 8.34 -10.60 2.62
C LEU A 272 7.11 -11.29 2.04
N LEU A 273 7.30 -12.21 1.09
CA LEU A 273 6.24 -13.07 0.52
C LEU A 273 5.41 -13.72 1.62
N THR A 274 6.09 -14.32 2.60
CA THR A 274 5.44 -14.92 3.77
C THR A 274 4.61 -13.88 4.51
N SER A 275 5.19 -12.73 4.85
CA SER A 275 4.48 -11.68 5.58
C SER A 275 3.24 -11.17 4.85
N ARG A 276 3.28 -11.03 3.52
CA ARG A 276 2.12 -10.63 2.71
C ARG A 276 1.01 -11.69 2.74
N LEU A 277 1.36 -12.98 2.71
CA LEU A 277 0.39 -14.07 2.94
C LEU A 277 -0.25 -14.02 4.33
N GLN A 278 0.52 -13.70 5.37
CA GLN A 278 -0.02 -13.56 6.73
C GLN A 278 -0.93 -12.33 6.86
N GLN A 279 -0.60 -11.21 6.18
CA GLN A 279 -1.45 -10.02 6.10
C GLN A 279 -2.77 -10.34 5.39
N PHE A 280 -2.73 -11.12 4.30
CA PHE A 280 -3.92 -11.60 3.60
C PHE A 280 -4.81 -12.41 4.55
N GLU A 281 -4.25 -13.38 5.28
CA GLU A 281 -4.98 -14.20 6.26
C GLU A 281 -5.61 -13.34 7.37
N ASN A 282 -4.84 -12.42 7.94
CA ASN A 282 -5.33 -11.55 9.00
C ASN A 282 -6.50 -10.67 8.52
N THR A 283 -6.38 -10.08 7.34
CA THR A 283 -7.43 -9.23 6.75
C THR A 283 -8.68 -10.04 6.47
N ALA A 284 -8.54 -11.23 5.89
CA ALA A 284 -9.66 -12.12 5.61
C ALA A 284 -10.43 -12.52 6.88
N LEU A 285 -9.70 -12.81 7.97
CA LEU A 285 -10.28 -13.30 9.22
C LEU A 285 -10.83 -12.20 10.12
N THR A 286 -10.23 -11.01 10.10
CA THR A 286 -10.55 -9.96 11.09
C THR A 286 -11.35 -8.80 10.51
N GLU A 287 -11.23 -8.50 9.21
CA GLU A 287 -11.78 -7.28 8.62
C GLU A 287 -13.02 -7.51 7.73
N LEU A 288 -13.15 -8.68 7.09
CA LEU A 288 -14.27 -8.95 6.16
C LEU A 288 -15.64 -9.04 6.86
N GLY A 289 -15.69 -9.70 8.02
CA GLY A 289 -16.93 -9.82 8.79
C GLY A 289 -17.50 -8.45 9.21
N PRO A 290 -16.69 -7.61 9.89
CA PRO A 290 -17.07 -6.24 10.20
C PRO A 290 -17.47 -5.41 8.97
N LEU A 291 -16.75 -5.51 7.86
CA LEU A 291 -17.07 -4.81 6.62
C LEU A 291 -18.44 -5.23 6.05
N CYS A 292 -18.71 -6.54 5.98
CA CYS A 292 -20.00 -7.04 5.50
C CYS A 292 -21.16 -6.55 6.38
N ALA A 293 -20.97 -6.56 7.71
CA ALA A 293 -21.97 -6.09 8.66
C ALA A 293 -22.20 -4.57 8.54
N GLU A 294 -21.13 -3.79 8.39
CA GLU A 294 -21.18 -2.32 8.22
C GLU A 294 -21.94 -1.94 6.96
N LYS A 295 -21.62 -2.59 5.83
CA LYS A 295 -22.22 -2.30 4.53
C LYS A 295 -23.59 -2.94 4.33
N GLY A 296 -24.07 -3.69 5.32
CA GLY A 296 -25.38 -4.33 5.31
C GLY A 296 -25.51 -5.40 4.22
N LEU A 297 -24.42 -6.07 3.86
CA LEU A 297 -24.44 -7.07 2.79
C LEU A 297 -25.34 -8.25 3.13
N GLY A 298 -26.15 -8.68 2.16
CA GLY A 298 -26.98 -9.87 2.30
C GLY A 298 -26.17 -11.16 2.23
N PRO A 299 -26.75 -12.32 2.61
CA PRO A 299 -26.04 -13.60 2.59
C PRO A 299 -25.40 -13.98 1.25
N ALA A 300 -26.05 -13.63 0.13
CA ALA A 300 -25.53 -13.90 -1.21
C ALA A 300 -24.30 -13.05 -1.54
N GLU A 301 -24.34 -11.76 -1.21
CA GLU A 301 -23.23 -10.82 -1.41
C GLU A 301 -22.03 -11.17 -0.52
N SER A 302 -22.27 -11.48 0.76
CA SER A 302 -21.21 -11.97 1.65
C SER A 302 -20.60 -13.29 1.16
N THR A 303 -21.42 -14.20 0.61
CA THR A 303 -20.93 -15.45 0.01
C THR A 303 -20.06 -15.18 -1.22
N ALA A 304 -20.44 -14.22 -2.07
CA ALA A 304 -19.63 -13.82 -3.22
C ALA A 304 -18.26 -13.27 -2.80
N VAL A 305 -18.22 -12.39 -1.79
CA VAL A 305 -16.96 -11.88 -1.23
C VAL A 305 -16.08 -13.02 -0.72
N LEU A 306 -16.64 -13.95 0.06
CA LEU A 306 -15.87 -15.08 0.60
C LEU A 306 -15.41 -16.07 -0.48
N ALA A 307 -16.23 -16.30 -1.51
CA ALA A 307 -15.88 -17.15 -2.65
C ALA A 307 -14.76 -16.52 -3.49
N TYR A 308 -14.78 -15.20 -3.69
CA TYR A 308 -13.68 -14.45 -4.31
C TYR A 308 -12.38 -14.61 -3.52
N VAL A 309 -12.43 -14.39 -2.20
CA VAL A 309 -11.24 -14.52 -1.32
C VAL A 309 -10.69 -15.94 -1.34
N LYS A 310 -11.56 -16.95 -1.31
CA LYS A 310 -11.15 -18.34 -1.49
C LYS A 310 -10.51 -18.57 -2.86
N GLY A 311 -11.03 -17.97 -3.92
CA GLY A 311 -10.42 -18.02 -5.25
C GLY A 311 -9.00 -17.45 -5.27
N LEU A 312 -8.74 -16.34 -4.57
CA LEU A 312 -7.38 -15.79 -4.41
C LEU A 312 -6.47 -16.73 -3.60
N GLN A 313 -7.00 -17.47 -2.61
CA GLN A 313 -6.24 -18.50 -1.88
C GLN A 313 -5.86 -19.67 -2.79
N ASP A 314 -6.83 -20.19 -3.54
CA ASP A 314 -6.62 -21.27 -4.51
C ASP A 314 -5.58 -20.85 -5.57
N TRP A 315 -5.66 -19.61 -6.07
CA TRP A 315 -4.69 -19.07 -7.02
C TRP A 315 -3.27 -19.05 -6.45
N GLN A 316 -3.07 -18.56 -5.22
CA GLN A 316 -1.74 -18.49 -4.61
C GLN A 316 -1.09 -19.88 -4.43
N SER A 317 -1.86 -20.86 -3.96
CA SER A 317 -1.37 -22.23 -3.81
C SER A 317 -1.16 -22.92 -5.15
N GLY A 318 -2.09 -22.72 -6.08
CA GLY A 318 -2.00 -23.29 -7.42
C GLY A 318 -0.83 -22.73 -8.24
N GLY A 319 -0.60 -21.42 -8.14
CA GLY A 319 0.54 -20.74 -8.73
C GLY A 319 1.86 -21.32 -8.22
N HIS A 320 2.00 -21.56 -6.91
CA HIS A 320 3.20 -22.21 -6.37
C HIS A 320 3.43 -23.61 -6.95
N GLU A 321 2.39 -24.44 -6.98
CA GLU A 321 2.47 -25.80 -7.54
C GLU A 321 2.83 -25.84 -9.02
N TRP A 322 2.39 -24.85 -9.80
CA TRP A 322 2.79 -24.71 -11.19
C TRP A 322 4.24 -24.25 -11.32
N HIS A 323 4.67 -23.26 -10.51
CA HIS A 323 6.07 -22.80 -10.52
C HIS A 323 7.04 -23.95 -10.27
N MET A 324 6.74 -24.86 -9.33
CA MET A 324 7.56 -26.03 -9.01
C MET A 324 7.66 -27.08 -10.13
N ARG A 325 6.74 -27.06 -11.12
CA ARG A 325 6.65 -28.07 -12.19
C ARG A 325 7.00 -27.52 -13.56
N SER A 326 6.78 -26.24 -13.80
CA SER A 326 6.99 -25.59 -15.09
C SER A 326 8.46 -25.61 -15.50
N SER A 327 8.74 -25.84 -16.78
CA SER A 327 10.10 -25.80 -17.32
C SER A 327 10.66 -24.38 -17.44
N ARG A 328 9.84 -23.34 -17.21
CA ARG A 328 10.23 -21.92 -17.30
C ARG A 328 11.08 -21.44 -16.11
N TYR A 329 11.20 -22.24 -15.03
CA TYR A 329 11.80 -21.80 -13.76
C TYR A 329 12.89 -22.72 -13.21
N MET A 330 13.66 -22.19 -12.27
CA MET A 330 14.73 -22.88 -11.55
C MET A 330 14.23 -23.96 -10.58
N ASN A 331 13.80 -25.12 -11.07
CA ASN A 331 13.22 -26.20 -10.24
C ASN A 331 14.16 -27.36 -9.90
N GLY A 332 15.47 -27.22 -10.17
CA GLY A 332 16.47 -28.30 -10.20
C GLY A 332 16.76 -29.08 -8.91
N GLY A 333 16.00 -28.89 -7.82
CA GLY A 333 16.21 -29.61 -6.55
C GLY A 333 14.96 -29.98 -5.74
N GLY A 334 13.75 -29.64 -6.23
CA GLY A 334 12.52 -29.69 -5.40
C GLY A 334 11.46 -30.73 -5.78
N ALA A 335 11.72 -31.58 -6.80
CA ALA A 335 10.77 -32.60 -7.23
C ALA A 335 10.74 -33.80 -6.26
N GLY A 336 10.18 -33.59 -5.07
CA GLY A 336 9.72 -34.69 -4.22
C GLY A 336 8.44 -35.29 -4.80
N GLU A 337 8.41 -36.62 -4.93
CA GLU A 337 7.28 -37.39 -5.47
C GLU A 337 5.94 -36.93 -4.88
N ALA A 338 4.96 -36.68 -5.75
CA ALA A 338 3.59 -36.41 -5.35
C ALA A 338 3.04 -37.60 -4.56
N VAL A 339 2.71 -37.39 -3.29
CA VAL A 339 1.90 -38.35 -2.53
C VAL A 339 0.48 -38.24 -3.06
N ALA A 340 0.12 -39.14 -3.97
CA ALA A 340 -1.27 -39.41 -4.31
C ALA A 340 -1.98 -39.92 -3.04
N GLY A 341 -2.64 -39.04 -2.31
CA GLY A 341 -3.31 -39.35 -1.05
C GLY A 341 -4.66 -38.66 -0.96
N PHE A 342 -5.73 -39.41 -1.27
CA PHE A 342 -7.09 -39.06 -0.87
C PHE A 342 -7.15 -38.76 0.64
N GLY A 343 -7.64 -37.58 1.03
CA GLY A 343 -8.34 -37.40 2.30
C GLY A 343 -7.55 -36.98 3.56
N MET A 344 -6.46 -36.20 3.45
CA MET A 344 -5.78 -35.61 4.64
C MET A 344 -5.33 -34.15 4.39
N SER A 345 -6.27 -33.25 4.09
CA SER A 345 -6.00 -31.83 3.73
C SER A 345 -5.27 -31.01 4.81
N ALA A 346 -5.27 -31.45 6.07
CA ALA A 346 -4.54 -30.79 7.16
C ALA A 346 -3.05 -31.19 7.21
N ALA A 347 -2.66 -32.32 6.64
CA ALA A 347 -1.26 -32.80 6.63
C ALA A 347 -0.41 -32.19 5.48
N SER A 348 -1.05 -31.46 4.56
CA SER A 348 -0.42 -30.78 3.43
C SER A 348 -0.10 -29.29 3.69
N ILE A 349 -0.46 -28.76 4.86
CA ILE A 349 -0.17 -27.37 5.23
C ILE A 349 1.29 -27.26 5.65
N ARG A 350 2.10 -26.50 4.91
CA ARG A 350 3.53 -26.34 5.18
C ARG A 350 3.77 -25.06 5.97
N PHE A 351 3.84 -25.21 7.29
CA PHE A 351 4.38 -24.20 8.20
C PHE A 351 5.89 -24.33 8.27
N THR A 352 6.61 -23.21 8.27
CA THR A 352 8.06 -23.19 8.49
C THR A 352 8.37 -22.57 9.85
N THR A 353 9.41 -23.06 10.52
CA THR A 353 9.84 -22.50 11.82
C THR A 353 10.18 -21.02 11.68
N ARG A 354 10.76 -20.61 10.54
CA ARG A 354 11.06 -19.22 10.19
C ARG A 354 9.79 -18.36 10.10
N ALA A 355 8.79 -18.81 9.36
CA ALA A 355 7.51 -18.10 9.19
C ALA A 355 6.74 -17.95 10.51
N GLU A 356 6.65 -19.00 11.31
CA GLU A 356 5.95 -18.96 12.60
C GLU A 356 6.69 -18.12 13.65
N SER A 357 8.03 -18.14 13.62
CA SER A 357 8.83 -17.27 14.48
C SER A 357 8.63 -15.79 14.12
N ALA A 358 8.60 -15.45 12.83
CA ALA A 358 8.33 -14.09 12.36
C ALA A 358 6.93 -13.62 12.76
N ARG A 359 5.91 -14.49 12.59
CA ARG A 359 4.54 -14.23 13.06
C ARG A 359 4.47 -13.99 14.56
N ALA A 360 5.16 -14.82 15.35
CA ALA A 360 5.17 -14.64 16.81
C ALA A 360 5.83 -13.31 17.21
N ARG A 361 6.93 -12.91 16.55
CA ARG A 361 7.61 -11.64 16.82
C ARG A 361 6.67 -10.43 16.64
N SER A 362 5.90 -10.39 15.55
CA SER A 362 5.02 -9.24 15.27
C SER A 362 3.91 -9.03 16.30
N HIS A 363 3.58 -10.04 17.12
CA HIS A 363 2.56 -9.98 18.17
C HIS A 363 3.12 -9.92 19.61
N THR A 364 4.44 -9.96 19.79
CA THR A 364 5.10 -10.02 21.11
C THR A 364 5.78 -8.71 21.51
N HIS A 365 5.51 -7.61 20.78
CA HIS A 365 5.95 -6.28 21.17
C HIS A 365 5.48 -5.96 22.59
N VAL A 366 6.39 -5.38 23.39
CA VAL A 366 6.10 -4.91 24.74
C VAL A 366 6.03 -3.39 24.69
N PRO A 367 4.86 -2.77 24.93
CA PRO A 367 4.74 -1.32 24.95
C PRO A 367 5.59 -0.66 26.04
N TYR A 368 5.97 0.61 25.83
CA TYR A 368 6.71 1.44 26.79
C TYR A 368 8.12 0.92 27.11
N GLN A 369 8.80 0.36 26.11
CA GLN A 369 10.19 -0.08 26.25
C GLN A 369 11.13 1.13 26.34
N HIS A 370 12.04 1.11 27.31
CA HIS A 370 13.11 2.11 27.36
C HIS A 370 14.11 1.85 26.22
N VAL A 371 14.20 2.81 25.29
CA VAL A 371 15.07 2.71 24.10
C VAL A 371 16.19 3.75 24.09
N GLY A 372 16.14 4.73 25.00
CA GLY A 372 17.07 5.85 25.02
C GLY A 372 16.79 6.86 23.88
N PRO A 373 17.64 7.90 23.74
CA PRO A 373 17.44 8.94 22.73
C PRO A 373 17.34 8.42 21.30
N SER A 374 16.50 9.07 20.49
CA SER A 374 16.43 8.84 19.05
C SER A 374 17.82 8.98 18.40
N LEU A 375 18.23 7.97 17.63
CA LEU A 375 19.50 7.99 16.90
C LEU A 375 19.28 8.69 15.57
N LEU A 376 19.76 9.94 15.48
CA LEU A 376 19.54 10.78 14.32
C LEU A 376 20.73 10.71 13.35
N PRO A 377 20.55 10.24 12.11
CA PRO A 377 21.58 10.34 11.08
C PRO A 377 21.73 11.77 10.56
N ASP A 378 22.75 12.01 9.73
CA ASP A 378 22.90 13.27 9.01
C ASP A 378 21.90 13.36 7.84
N PHE A 379 20.86 14.17 8.04
CA PHE A 379 19.84 14.43 7.02
C PHE A 379 20.38 15.39 5.95
N GLU A 380 20.70 14.85 4.77
CA GLU A 380 21.08 15.61 3.59
C GLU A 380 19.86 15.91 2.70
N LEU A 381 19.54 17.19 2.51
CA LEU A 381 18.62 17.68 1.49
C LEU A 381 19.40 18.64 0.57
N PRO A 382 19.43 18.42 -0.76
CA PRO A 382 20.19 19.27 -1.68
C PRO A 382 19.52 20.63 -1.97
N PHE A 383 18.42 20.92 -1.29
CA PHE A 383 17.62 22.14 -1.40
C PHE A 383 17.18 22.58 0.00
N GLY A 384 16.83 23.86 0.13
CA GLY A 384 16.35 24.45 1.38
C GLY A 384 15.11 25.30 1.15
N THR A 385 14.62 25.91 2.22
CA THR A 385 13.51 26.86 2.22
C THR A 385 13.83 28.02 3.16
N THR A 386 13.13 29.14 2.98
CA THR A 386 13.09 30.23 3.96
C THR A 386 11.89 30.02 4.90
N LEU A 387 11.83 30.78 6.00
CA LEU A 387 10.65 30.79 6.86
C LEU A 387 9.79 32.01 6.52
N SER A 388 8.48 31.83 6.48
CA SER A 388 7.54 32.94 6.32
C SER A 388 7.81 34.04 7.36
N PRO A 389 7.83 35.33 6.94
CA PRO A 389 8.05 36.46 7.84
C PRO A 389 6.92 36.64 8.87
N HIS A 390 5.82 35.89 8.73
CA HIS A 390 4.65 35.96 9.59
C HIS A 390 4.65 34.93 10.73
N LEU A 391 5.72 34.12 10.87
CA LEU A 391 5.86 33.05 11.85
C LEU A 391 5.52 33.47 13.29
N GLU A 392 6.14 34.54 13.80
CA GLU A 392 5.91 34.95 15.20
C GLU A 392 4.45 35.36 15.46
N GLY A 393 3.80 35.95 14.46
CA GLY A 393 2.38 36.26 14.51
C GLY A 393 1.52 34.99 14.54
N ALA A 394 1.83 34.01 13.70
CA ALA A 394 1.11 32.75 13.61
C ALA A 394 1.23 31.91 14.91
N ARG A 395 2.40 31.92 15.56
CA ARG A 395 2.61 31.30 16.90
C ARG A 395 1.61 31.78 17.93
N SER A 396 1.46 33.10 18.05
CA SER A 396 0.55 33.70 19.02
C SER A 396 -0.92 33.40 18.66
N ARG A 397 -1.28 33.55 17.39
CA ARG A 397 -2.68 33.36 16.94
C ARG A 397 -3.14 31.90 16.98
N LEU A 398 -2.23 30.94 16.78
CA LEU A 398 -2.57 29.52 16.90
C LEU A 398 -2.94 29.13 18.33
N VAL A 399 -2.24 29.68 19.34
CA VAL A 399 -2.58 29.46 20.76
C VAL A 399 -3.99 29.97 21.04
N ASP A 400 -4.30 31.19 20.60
CA ASP A 400 -5.62 31.78 20.79
C ASP A 400 -6.72 30.99 20.06
N TRP A 401 -6.45 30.52 18.84
CA TRP A 401 -7.37 29.67 18.10
C TRP A 401 -7.61 28.34 18.82
N SER A 402 -6.55 27.67 19.28
CA SER A 402 -6.62 26.39 19.98
C SER A 402 -7.41 26.48 21.28
N ARG A 403 -7.26 27.59 22.02
CA ARG A 403 -8.07 27.89 23.22
C ARG A 403 -9.55 28.04 22.86
N ARG A 404 -9.88 28.79 21.79
CA ARG A 404 -11.28 28.94 21.35
C ARG A 404 -11.91 27.64 20.87
N MET A 405 -11.15 26.75 20.25
CA MET A 405 -11.64 25.43 19.84
C MET A 405 -11.77 24.44 21.01
N GLY A 406 -11.14 24.75 22.16
CA GLY A 406 -11.09 23.89 23.34
C GLY A 406 -10.11 22.72 23.20
N ILE A 407 -9.06 22.87 22.37
CA ILE A 407 -8.00 21.87 22.18
C ILE A 407 -7.14 21.73 23.45
N LEU A 408 -6.99 22.83 24.20
CA LEU A 408 -6.12 22.94 25.38
C LEU A 408 -6.85 22.58 26.69
N GLU A 409 -7.98 21.88 26.59
CA GLU A 409 -8.89 21.61 27.71
C GLU A 409 -9.40 20.16 27.67
N ALA A 410 -9.87 19.65 28.82
CA ALA A 410 -10.52 18.35 28.89
C ALA A 410 -11.85 18.35 28.12
N GLN A 411 -12.10 17.31 27.33
CA GLN A 411 -13.35 17.17 26.57
C GLN A 411 -14.48 16.67 27.48
N PRO A 412 -15.67 17.30 27.45
CA PRO A 412 -16.80 16.92 28.29
C PRO A 412 -17.17 15.43 28.15
N GLY A 413 -17.24 14.72 29.28
CA GLY A 413 -17.65 13.31 29.30
C GLY A 413 -16.62 12.31 28.79
N VAL A 414 -15.39 12.75 28.45
CA VAL A 414 -14.33 11.87 27.93
C VAL A 414 -13.14 11.87 28.91
N PRO A 415 -13.02 10.86 29.81
CA PRO A 415 -11.92 10.77 30.76
C PRO A 415 -10.55 10.72 30.08
N GLY A 416 -9.57 11.48 30.60
CA GLY A 416 -8.20 11.46 30.08
C GLY A 416 -7.99 12.16 28.73
N SER A 417 -9.00 12.88 28.23
CA SER A 417 -8.95 13.62 26.96
C SER A 417 -8.12 14.92 26.99
N HIS A 418 -7.67 15.34 28.17
CA HIS A 418 -6.76 16.48 28.31
C HIS A 418 -5.32 16.01 27.98
N ILE A 419 -4.96 16.10 26.70
CA ILE A 419 -3.67 15.62 26.18
C ILE A 419 -2.70 16.75 25.83
N TRP A 420 -3.23 17.93 25.50
CA TRP A 420 -2.47 19.13 25.14
C TRP A 420 -2.84 20.26 26.09
N ASP A 421 -1.82 20.99 26.52
CA ASP A 421 -1.91 22.30 27.14
C ASP A 421 -1.15 23.33 26.30
N GLU A 422 -1.14 24.58 26.75
CA GLU A 422 -0.46 25.67 26.03
C GLU A 422 1.05 25.45 25.92
N GLU A 423 1.69 24.93 26.96
CA GLU A 423 3.13 24.65 26.95
C GLU A 423 3.47 23.57 25.90
N ARG A 424 2.66 22.50 25.83
CA ARG A 424 2.81 21.44 24.85
C ARG A 424 2.55 21.95 23.44
N LEU A 425 1.52 22.75 23.21
CA LEU A 425 1.25 23.35 21.89
C LEU A 425 2.45 24.19 21.41
N ILE A 426 3.02 25.03 22.29
CA ILE A 426 4.21 25.84 22.01
C ILE A 426 5.44 24.95 21.77
N ALA A 427 5.58 23.84 22.50
CA ALA A 427 6.67 22.88 22.30
C ALA A 427 6.58 22.15 20.95
N ILE A 428 5.36 21.85 20.48
CA ILE A 428 5.14 21.23 19.17
C ILE A 428 5.43 22.23 18.04
N ASP A 429 5.08 23.52 18.19
CA ASP A 429 5.42 24.61 17.26
C ASP A 429 5.04 24.34 15.78
N LEU A 430 3.79 23.95 15.55
CA LEU A 430 3.26 23.73 14.19
C LEU A 430 3.30 24.97 13.27
N PRO A 431 3.26 26.23 13.77
CA PRO A 431 3.51 27.40 12.95
C PRO A 431 4.91 27.41 12.31
N LEU A 432 5.93 26.87 12.99
CA LEU A 432 7.26 26.71 12.39
C LEU A 432 7.23 25.75 11.19
N CYS A 433 6.48 24.66 11.30
CA CYS A 433 6.25 23.74 10.18
C CYS A 433 5.57 24.49 9.03
N ALA A 434 4.41 25.10 9.28
CA ALA A 434 3.66 25.85 8.27
C ALA A 434 4.50 26.94 7.58
N ALA A 435 5.36 27.64 8.33
CA ALA A 435 6.20 28.71 7.82
C ALA A 435 7.32 28.22 6.88
N GLY A 436 7.79 26.97 7.05
CA GLY A 436 8.75 26.35 6.13
C GLY A 436 8.09 25.71 4.92
N LEU A 437 6.89 25.14 5.10
CA LEU A 437 6.06 24.58 4.02
C LEU A 437 5.64 25.67 3.01
N HIS A 438 5.26 26.85 3.53
CA HIS A 438 4.78 27.96 2.72
C HIS A 438 5.54 29.25 3.07
N PRO A 439 6.79 29.40 2.56
CA PRO A 439 7.63 30.56 2.86
C PRO A 439 6.99 31.89 2.42
N ASP A 440 6.19 31.85 1.34
CA ASP A 440 5.56 33.03 0.75
C ASP A 440 4.08 33.22 1.17
N ALA A 441 3.58 32.42 2.13
CA ALA A 441 2.20 32.53 2.59
C ALA A 441 1.90 33.91 3.19
N THR A 442 0.73 34.45 2.87
CA THR A 442 0.15 35.59 3.58
C THR A 442 -0.12 35.26 5.05
N PRO A 443 -0.37 36.26 5.93
CA PRO A 443 -0.68 35.99 7.33
C PRO A 443 -1.89 35.05 7.52
N ASP A 444 -2.94 35.21 6.72
CA ASP A 444 -4.17 34.41 6.83
C ASP A 444 -3.96 32.97 6.33
N GLU A 445 -3.20 32.79 5.26
CA GLU A 445 -2.83 31.46 4.74
C GLU A 445 -1.95 30.70 5.73
N LEU A 446 -0.97 31.39 6.34
CA LEU A 446 -0.09 30.80 7.34
C LEU A 446 -0.87 30.37 8.59
N ASP A 447 -1.82 31.20 9.04
CA ASP A 447 -2.71 30.87 10.16
C ASP A 447 -3.60 29.66 9.84
N LEU A 448 -4.09 29.55 8.60
CA LEU A 448 -4.93 28.44 8.16
C LEU A 448 -4.13 27.14 8.09
N SER A 449 -2.93 27.19 7.50
CA SER A 449 -2.01 26.05 7.44
C SER A 449 -1.60 25.59 8.84
N SER A 450 -1.26 26.53 9.73
CA SER A 450 -0.95 26.24 11.14
C SER A 450 -2.14 25.58 11.87
N GLY A 451 -3.37 26.03 11.59
CA GLY A 451 -4.58 25.46 12.16
C GLY A 451 -4.87 24.04 11.67
N TRP A 452 -4.72 23.76 10.38
CA TRP A 452 -4.87 22.41 9.82
C TRP A 452 -3.83 21.43 10.38
N LEU A 453 -2.57 21.85 10.47
CA LEU A 453 -1.52 21.05 11.12
C LEU A 453 -1.88 20.78 12.58
N ALA A 454 -2.32 21.80 13.34
CA ALA A 454 -2.72 21.63 14.74
C ALA A 454 -3.90 20.70 14.93
N TRP A 455 -4.92 20.83 14.09
CA TRP A 455 -6.08 19.95 14.15
C TRP A 455 -5.73 18.50 13.80
N GLY A 456 -4.94 18.27 12.75
CA GLY A 456 -4.49 16.94 12.35
C GLY A 456 -3.63 16.27 13.42
N THR A 457 -2.59 16.94 13.91
CA THR A 457 -1.70 16.40 14.96
C THR A 457 -2.43 16.22 16.30
N TYR A 458 -3.40 17.07 16.64
CA TYR A 458 -4.22 16.85 17.83
C TYR A 458 -5.12 15.62 17.68
N GLY A 459 -5.73 15.41 16.52
CA GLY A 459 -6.54 14.22 16.24
C GLY A 459 -5.74 12.93 16.36
N ASP A 460 -4.54 12.92 15.77
CA ASP A 460 -3.55 11.86 15.85
C ASP A 460 -3.18 11.51 17.31
N ASP A 461 -2.88 12.51 18.15
CA ASP A 461 -2.57 12.29 19.57
C ASP A 461 -3.83 11.88 20.40
N TRP A 462 -5.03 12.31 19.99
CA TRP A 462 -6.27 12.15 20.77
C TRP A 462 -6.98 10.82 20.54
N PHE A 463 -7.03 10.34 19.29
CA PHE A 463 -7.73 9.12 18.92
C PHE A 463 -7.22 7.87 19.69
N PRO A 464 -5.91 7.61 19.77
CA PRO A 464 -5.36 6.48 20.54
C PRO A 464 -5.65 6.58 22.04
N VAL A 465 -5.60 7.79 22.59
CA VAL A 465 -5.87 8.02 24.02
C VAL A 465 -7.33 7.73 24.38
N VAL A 466 -8.27 8.14 23.54
CA VAL A 466 -9.71 8.02 23.84
C VAL A 466 -10.27 6.67 23.43
N HIS A 467 -9.88 6.15 22.26
CA HIS A 467 -10.45 4.92 21.71
C HIS A 467 -9.51 3.72 21.80
N GLY A 468 -8.20 3.92 21.68
CA GLY A 468 -7.20 2.84 21.72
C GLY A 468 -7.10 2.20 23.10
N ARG A 469 -7.07 3.01 24.17
CA ARG A 469 -6.98 2.52 25.56
C ARG A 469 -8.13 1.58 25.96
N THR A 470 -9.33 1.86 25.48
CA THR A 470 -10.54 1.06 25.76
C THR A 470 -10.80 -0.02 24.71
N ARG A 471 -10.02 -0.02 23.61
CA ARG A 471 -10.23 -0.84 22.41
C ARG A 471 -11.62 -0.66 21.81
N ASP A 472 -12.16 0.56 21.92
CA ASP A 472 -13.49 0.90 21.42
C ASP A 472 -13.44 1.30 19.93
N LEU A 473 -13.22 0.31 19.07
CA LEU A 473 -13.20 0.49 17.62
C LEU A 473 -14.54 0.97 17.06
N ALA A 474 -15.66 0.56 17.68
CA ALA A 474 -16.99 0.98 17.27
C ALA A 474 -17.22 2.47 17.56
N GLY A 475 -16.85 2.94 18.75
CA GLY A 475 -16.88 4.36 19.11
C GLY A 475 -15.96 5.20 18.24
N ALA A 476 -14.75 4.72 17.96
CA ALA A 476 -13.81 5.40 17.06
C ALA A 476 -14.40 5.59 15.66
N ARG A 477 -15.04 4.54 15.11
CA ARG A 477 -15.69 4.61 13.81
C ARG A 477 -16.83 5.63 13.80
N LEU A 478 -17.70 5.62 14.82
CA LEU A 478 -18.79 6.58 14.91
C LEU A 478 -18.28 8.03 15.04
N ALA A 479 -17.20 8.24 15.79
CA ALA A 479 -16.54 9.54 15.86
C ALA A 479 -16.01 9.96 14.49
N ASN A 480 -15.36 9.06 13.76
CA ASN A 480 -14.84 9.30 12.42
C ASN A 480 -15.95 9.65 11.40
N GLU A 481 -17.02 8.85 11.33
CA GLU A 481 -18.18 9.10 10.46
C GLU A 481 -18.82 10.47 10.74
N ARG A 482 -18.83 10.87 12.01
CA ARG A 482 -19.38 12.17 12.42
C ARG A 482 -18.51 13.35 11.98
N LEU A 483 -17.18 13.19 11.87
CA LEU A 483 -16.28 14.24 11.36
C LEU A 483 -16.65 14.67 9.93
N SER A 484 -17.02 13.72 9.07
CA SER A 484 -17.48 14.02 7.70
C SER A 484 -18.69 14.97 7.64
N LEU A 485 -19.52 15.02 8.68
CA LEU A 485 -20.67 15.94 8.75
C LEU A 485 -20.26 17.41 8.93
N PHE A 486 -19.02 17.68 9.35
CA PHE A 486 -18.47 19.02 9.48
C PHE A 486 -17.82 19.53 8.19
N MET A 487 -17.89 18.75 7.11
CA MET A 487 -17.39 19.10 5.77
C MET A 487 -18.52 19.09 4.72
N PRO A 488 -19.57 19.93 4.87
CA PRO A 488 -20.67 19.99 3.91
C PRO A 488 -20.18 20.51 2.55
N LEU A 489 -20.50 19.78 1.48
CA LEU A 489 -20.11 20.14 0.11
C LEU A 489 -20.97 21.27 -0.47
N ASP A 490 -22.25 21.29 -0.11
CA ASP A 490 -23.27 22.26 -0.53
C ASP A 490 -23.25 23.56 0.29
N GLY A 491 -22.38 23.62 1.31
CA GLY A 491 -22.36 24.74 2.26
C GLY A 491 -23.53 24.74 3.25
N GLY A 492 -24.20 23.60 3.43
CA GLY A 492 -25.20 23.40 4.47
C GLY A 492 -24.63 23.54 5.89
N GLY A 493 -25.52 23.54 6.89
CA GLY A 493 -25.11 23.61 8.29
C GLY A 493 -24.54 22.29 8.80
N ALA A 494 -23.40 22.35 9.50
CA ALA A 494 -22.87 21.23 10.29
C ALA A 494 -23.72 21.02 11.56
N PRO A 495 -23.74 19.80 12.13
CA PRO A 495 -24.40 19.57 13.43
C PRO A 495 -23.70 20.33 14.56
N GLU A 496 -24.36 20.46 15.72
CA GLU A 496 -23.74 21.08 16.90
C GLU A 496 -22.49 20.26 17.33
N PRO A 497 -21.30 20.88 17.39
CA PRO A 497 -20.07 20.16 17.69
C PRO A 497 -19.95 19.80 19.18
N VAL A 498 -19.62 18.55 19.48
CA VAL A 498 -19.57 18.05 20.87
C VAL A 498 -18.17 17.99 21.46
N ASN A 499 -17.13 18.13 20.64
CA ASN A 499 -15.72 18.09 21.07
C ASN A 499 -14.85 19.06 20.24
N ALA A 500 -13.57 19.19 20.63
CA ALA A 500 -12.63 20.11 19.99
C ALA A 500 -12.28 19.73 18.54
N LEU A 501 -12.26 18.44 18.20
CA LEU A 501 -12.02 17.98 16.83
C LEU A 501 -13.13 18.44 15.90
N GLU A 502 -14.39 18.27 16.30
CA GLU A 502 -15.56 18.72 15.54
C GLU A 502 -15.60 20.24 15.39
N ARG A 503 -15.35 20.98 16.49
CA ARG A 503 -15.28 22.46 16.46
C ARG A 503 -14.18 22.96 15.53
N GLY A 504 -12.98 22.40 15.66
CA GLY A 504 -11.83 22.77 14.84
C GLY A 504 -12.06 22.48 13.36
N LEU A 505 -12.56 21.28 13.02
CA LEU A 505 -12.85 20.91 11.64
C LEU A 505 -13.92 21.82 11.02
N GLY A 506 -15.00 22.12 11.75
CA GLY A 506 -16.05 23.01 11.26
C GLY A 506 -15.62 24.47 11.07
N ASP A 507 -14.63 24.95 11.82
CA ASP A 507 -14.02 26.28 11.60
C ASP A 507 -13.08 26.27 10.39
N LEU A 508 -12.14 25.32 10.37
CA LEU A 508 -11.13 25.20 9.32
C LEU A 508 -11.77 24.94 7.96
N TRP A 509 -12.71 23.98 7.89
CA TRP A 509 -13.45 23.68 6.67
C TRP A 509 -14.12 24.94 6.10
N ARG A 510 -14.80 25.72 6.93
CA ARG A 510 -15.50 26.93 6.47
C ARG A 510 -14.53 27.98 5.90
N ARG A 511 -13.37 28.15 6.53
CA ARG A 511 -12.36 29.12 6.10
C ARG A 511 -11.62 28.67 4.84
N THR A 512 -11.41 27.37 4.67
CA THR A 512 -10.69 26.78 3.52
C THR A 512 -11.59 26.51 2.32
N ALA A 513 -12.77 25.93 2.53
CA ALA A 513 -13.66 25.43 1.47
C ALA A 513 -14.57 26.52 0.87
N ALA A 514 -14.78 27.64 1.57
CA ALA A 514 -15.59 28.76 1.08
C ALA A 514 -15.16 29.28 -0.30
N PRO A 515 -13.86 29.55 -0.57
CA PRO A 515 -13.41 30.00 -1.89
C PRO A 515 -13.39 28.89 -2.96
N MET A 516 -13.49 27.61 -2.58
CA MET A 516 -13.41 26.49 -3.50
C MET A 516 -14.72 26.24 -4.25
N ASP A 517 -14.60 25.78 -5.50
CA ASP A 517 -15.72 25.22 -6.24
C ASP A 517 -16.11 23.82 -5.71
N LEU A 518 -17.22 23.26 -6.18
CA LEU A 518 -17.70 21.95 -5.71
C LEU A 518 -16.70 20.81 -5.94
N SER A 519 -15.88 20.89 -7.00
CA SER A 519 -14.88 19.88 -7.30
C SER A 519 -13.74 19.95 -6.30
N GLY A 520 -13.19 21.16 -6.07
CA GLY A 520 -12.15 21.38 -5.08
C GLY A 520 -12.59 21.01 -3.66
N ARG A 521 -13.85 21.28 -3.31
CA ARG A 521 -14.42 20.83 -2.03
C ARG A 521 -14.47 19.30 -1.94
N ARG A 522 -14.85 18.59 -3.00
CA ARG A 522 -14.86 17.11 -2.98
C ARG A 522 -13.46 16.56 -2.78
N THR A 523 -12.50 17.00 -3.59
CA THR A 523 -11.10 16.57 -3.49
C THR A 523 -10.52 16.87 -2.10
N PHE A 524 -10.76 18.05 -1.54
CA PHE A 524 -10.26 18.40 -0.22
C PHE A 524 -10.92 17.58 0.89
N ARG A 525 -12.24 17.37 0.81
CA ARG A 525 -12.96 16.50 1.74
C ARG A 525 -12.42 15.07 1.70
N GLU A 526 -12.22 14.52 0.52
CA GLU A 526 -11.66 13.17 0.33
C GLU A 526 -10.28 13.04 0.97
N ALA A 527 -9.42 14.06 0.87
CA ALA A 527 -8.11 14.07 1.53
C ALA A 527 -8.23 14.03 3.07
N VAL A 528 -9.16 14.79 3.66
CA VAL A 528 -9.44 14.76 5.11
C VAL A 528 -10.06 13.42 5.53
N GLU A 529 -11.00 12.88 4.76
CA GLU A 529 -11.63 11.59 5.03
C GLU A 529 -10.63 10.44 4.95
N SER A 530 -9.67 10.50 4.01
CA SER A 530 -8.57 9.54 3.91
C SER A 530 -7.70 9.52 5.17
N MET A 531 -7.25 10.70 5.62
CA MET A 531 -6.43 10.84 6.83
C MET A 531 -7.19 10.38 8.08
N THR A 532 -8.42 10.82 8.28
CA THR A 532 -9.22 10.45 9.47
C THR A 532 -9.57 8.96 9.49
N ALA A 533 -9.87 8.35 8.32
CA ALA A 533 -10.06 6.91 8.21
C ALA A 533 -8.80 6.10 8.57
N SER A 534 -7.61 6.65 8.35
CA SER A 534 -6.37 5.96 8.70
C SER A 534 -6.10 5.85 10.20
N TRP A 535 -6.67 6.72 11.04
CA TRP A 535 -6.62 6.55 12.50
C TRP A 535 -7.33 5.27 12.95
N LEU A 536 -8.39 4.85 12.25
CA LEU A 536 -9.07 3.58 12.53
C LEU A 536 -8.17 2.37 12.21
N TRP A 537 -7.30 2.49 11.22
CA TRP A 537 -6.33 1.45 10.88
C TRP A 537 -5.28 1.30 11.99
N GLU A 538 -4.73 2.40 12.49
CA GLU A 538 -3.77 2.38 13.60
C GLU A 538 -4.40 1.73 14.86
N LEU A 539 -5.63 2.14 15.20
CA LEU A 539 -6.37 1.55 16.32
C LEU A 539 -6.61 0.04 16.14
N ALA A 540 -6.88 -0.43 14.92
CA ALA A 540 -7.07 -1.86 14.66
C ALA A 540 -5.77 -2.66 14.91
N ASN A 541 -4.62 -2.10 14.53
CA ASN A 541 -3.30 -2.70 14.80
C ASN A 541 -2.98 -2.71 16.30
N GLN A 542 -3.25 -1.61 17.02
CA GLN A 542 -3.10 -1.54 18.48
C GLN A 542 -3.99 -2.56 19.19
N ALA A 543 -5.25 -2.70 18.77
CA ALA A 543 -6.18 -3.66 19.35
C ALA A 543 -5.70 -5.12 19.21
N GLN A 544 -4.96 -5.42 18.14
CA GLN A 544 -4.36 -6.72 17.85
C GLN A 544 -2.95 -6.91 18.44
N ASN A 545 -2.36 -5.86 19.05
CA ASN A 545 -0.94 -5.79 19.43
C ASN A 545 -0.02 -6.25 18.28
N ARG A 546 -0.30 -5.79 17.06
CA ARG A 546 0.34 -6.26 15.84
C ARG A 546 1.23 -5.17 15.26
N ILE A 547 2.53 -5.43 15.19
CA ILE A 547 3.45 -4.63 14.37
C ILE A 547 3.09 -4.90 12.90
N PRO A 548 2.73 -3.88 12.10
CA PRO A 548 2.46 -4.07 10.67
C PRO A 548 3.73 -4.54 9.94
N ASP A 549 3.56 -5.27 8.83
CA ASP A 549 4.69 -5.60 7.96
C ASP A 549 5.20 -4.35 7.21
N PRO A 550 6.43 -4.36 6.68
CA PRO A 550 7.02 -3.18 6.05
C PRO A 550 6.17 -2.55 4.94
N VAL A 551 5.41 -3.35 4.18
CA VAL A 551 4.59 -2.83 3.09
C VAL A 551 3.27 -2.27 3.61
N ASP A 552 2.57 -3.00 4.48
CA ASP A 552 1.36 -2.51 5.18
C ASP A 552 1.66 -1.20 5.93
N TYR A 553 2.85 -1.11 6.54
CA TYR A 553 3.31 0.07 7.27
C TYR A 553 3.52 1.29 6.36
N VAL A 554 4.26 1.17 5.26
CA VAL A 554 4.52 2.32 4.37
C VAL A 554 3.22 2.85 3.78
N GLU A 555 2.30 1.97 3.38
CA GLU A 555 0.99 2.38 2.86
C GLU A 555 0.12 3.08 3.90
N MET A 556 0.08 2.51 5.11
CA MET A 556 -0.61 3.13 6.22
C MET A 556 -0.02 4.51 6.51
N ARG A 557 1.31 4.64 6.61
CA ARG A 557 1.98 5.92 6.95
C ARG A 557 1.74 7.02 5.92
N ARG A 558 1.66 6.70 4.63
CA ARG A 558 1.29 7.68 3.59
C ARG A 558 -0.07 8.32 3.89
N ALA A 559 -1.02 7.54 4.40
CA ALA A 559 -2.33 8.04 4.81
C ALA A 559 -2.32 8.73 6.19
N THR A 560 -1.60 8.19 7.18
CA THR A 560 -1.67 8.69 8.57
C THR A 560 -0.85 9.95 8.82
N PHE A 561 0.21 10.20 8.05
CA PHE A 561 1.05 11.39 8.22
C PHE A 561 0.37 12.71 7.80
N GLY A 562 -0.76 12.64 7.08
CA GLY A 562 -1.45 13.84 6.57
C GLY A 562 -0.76 14.48 5.35
N SER A 563 0.11 13.73 4.66
CA SER A 563 0.75 14.18 3.41
C SER A 563 -0.28 14.60 2.37
N ASP A 564 -1.30 13.77 2.13
CA ASP A 564 -2.37 14.07 1.17
C ASP A 564 -3.11 15.37 1.50
N LEU A 565 -3.37 15.62 2.80
CA LEU A 565 -4.03 16.85 3.25
C LEU A 565 -3.17 18.08 2.92
N THR A 566 -1.90 18.05 3.32
CA THR A 566 -0.98 19.19 3.15
C THR A 566 -0.61 19.42 1.68
N MET A 567 -0.38 18.37 0.90
CA MET A 567 -0.11 18.45 -0.54
C MET A 567 -1.36 18.88 -1.33
N SER A 568 -2.56 18.43 -0.93
CA SER A 568 -3.80 18.86 -1.61
C SER A 568 -4.08 20.35 -1.44
N LEU A 569 -3.73 20.93 -0.29
CA LEU A 569 -3.83 22.39 -0.09
C LEU A 569 -2.93 23.15 -1.07
N CYS A 570 -1.73 22.66 -1.36
CA CYS A 570 -0.86 23.23 -2.40
C CYS A 570 -1.52 23.14 -3.78
N ARG A 571 -1.97 21.94 -4.18
CA ARG A 571 -2.59 21.71 -5.51
C ARG A 571 -3.82 22.57 -5.77
N LEU A 572 -4.66 22.76 -4.75
CA LEU A 572 -5.88 23.56 -4.89
C LEU A 572 -5.57 25.03 -5.19
N GLY A 573 -4.37 25.52 -4.85
CA GLY A 573 -3.88 26.85 -5.22
C GLY A 573 -3.51 27.00 -6.71
N HIS A 574 -3.26 25.92 -7.45
CA HIS A 574 -2.83 25.96 -8.85
C HIS A 574 -3.97 26.18 -9.86
N GLY A 575 -5.22 25.96 -9.44
CA GLY A 575 -6.39 26.00 -10.31
C GLY A 575 -6.47 24.86 -11.32
N ARG A 576 -7.42 24.91 -12.27
CA ARG A 576 -7.65 23.85 -13.28
C ARG A 576 -6.73 23.95 -14.51
N LYS A 577 -5.47 24.37 -14.31
CA LYS A 577 -4.53 24.63 -15.41
C LYS A 577 -3.82 23.39 -15.92
N VAL A 578 -3.71 22.36 -15.08
CA VAL A 578 -3.14 21.06 -15.43
C VAL A 578 -4.28 20.04 -15.61
N PRO A 579 -4.31 19.24 -16.69
CA PRO A 579 -5.33 18.21 -16.87
C PRO A 579 -5.30 17.15 -15.75
N ASP A 580 -6.48 16.73 -15.27
CA ASP A 580 -6.60 15.71 -14.20
C ASP A 580 -5.92 14.37 -14.53
N ALA A 581 -5.76 14.06 -15.82
CA ALA A 581 -5.05 12.86 -16.27
C ALA A 581 -3.54 12.91 -15.95
N VAL A 582 -2.95 14.11 -15.87
CA VAL A 582 -1.53 14.31 -15.52
C VAL A 582 -1.29 13.98 -14.06
N TYR A 583 -2.13 14.47 -13.13
CA TYR A 583 -2.03 14.14 -11.70
C TYR A 583 -2.24 12.65 -11.42
N ARG A 584 -3.01 11.95 -12.26
CA ARG A 584 -3.22 10.50 -12.18
C ARG A 584 -2.12 9.67 -12.84
N SER A 585 -1.15 10.31 -13.50
CA SER A 585 -0.05 9.60 -14.16
C SER A 585 0.87 8.87 -13.17
N GLY A 586 1.62 7.89 -13.69
CA GLY A 586 2.66 7.19 -12.92
C GLY A 586 3.69 8.14 -12.31
N PRO A 587 4.35 9.01 -13.12
CA PRO A 587 5.38 9.93 -12.61
C PRO A 587 4.86 10.90 -11.55
N MET A 588 3.68 11.51 -11.73
CA MET A 588 3.14 12.42 -10.71
C MET A 588 2.88 11.72 -9.37
N ARG A 589 2.27 10.53 -9.39
CA ARG A 589 2.06 9.74 -8.16
C ARG A 589 3.38 9.27 -7.54
N SER A 590 4.35 8.90 -8.37
CA SER A 590 5.71 8.51 -7.94
C SER A 590 6.42 9.65 -7.22
N LEU A 591 6.31 10.87 -7.75
CA LEU A 591 6.85 12.10 -7.16
C LEU A 591 6.26 12.36 -5.77
N GLU A 592 4.93 12.40 -5.67
CA GLU A 592 4.20 12.68 -4.42
C GLU A 592 4.46 11.60 -3.37
N ASN A 593 4.42 10.32 -3.76
CA ASN A 593 4.68 9.21 -2.85
C ASN A 593 6.13 9.20 -2.37
N ALA A 594 7.11 9.48 -3.22
CA ALA A 594 8.51 9.57 -2.82
C ALA A 594 8.75 10.71 -1.81
N ALA A 595 8.11 11.87 -2.00
CA ALA A 595 8.15 12.97 -1.04
C ALA A 595 7.47 12.59 0.29
N ALA A 596 6.26 12.03 0.22
CA ALA A 596 5.52 11.59 1.41
C ALA A 596 6.31 10.56 2.23
N ASP A 597 6.88 9.55 1.57
CA ASP A 597 7.70 8.52 2.23
C ASP A 597 8.92 9.12 2.92
N TYR A 598 9.62 10.05 2.27
CA TYR A 598 10.76 10.73 2.89
C TYR A 598 10.35 11.43 4.19
N ALA A 599 9.25 12.19 4.15
CA ALA A 599 8.77 12.92 5.31
C ALA A 599 8.28 12.00 6.45
N CYS A 600 7.62 10.89 6.11
CA CYS A 600 7.18 9.89 7.09
C CYS A 600 8.39 9.22 7.77
N LEU A 601 9.39 8.76 7.00
CA LEU A 601 10.58 8.11 7.54
C LEU A 601 11.45 9.09 8.34
N LEU A 602 11.50 10.35 7.94
CA LEU A 602 12.11 11.42 8.71
C LEU A 602 11.43 11.54 10.08
N ASN A 603 10.10 11.56 10.12
CA ASN A 603 9.36 11.58 11.38
C ASN A 603 9.70 10.36 12.23
N ASP A 604 9.65 9.15 11.67
CA ASP A 604 9.94 7.89 12.37
C ASP A 604 11.30 7.93 13.10
N LEU A 605 12.33 8.50 12.46
CA LEU A 605 13.66 8.65 13.06
C LEU A 605 13.67 9.64 14.22
N PHE A 606 12.97 10.77 14.10
CA PHE A 606 12.88 11.76 15.18
C PHE A 606 11.98 11.28 16.33
N SER A 607 10.85 10.64 16.02
CA SER A 607 9.81 10.28 16.97
C SER A 607 10.02 8.93 17.64
N TYR A 608 10.99 8.11 17.19
CA TYR A 608 11.23 6.77 17.73
C TYR A 608 11.20 6.67 19.26
N GLN A 609 11.98 7.51 19.96
CA GLN A 609 11.97 7.48 21.43
C GLN A 609 10.58 7.82 22.00
N LYS A 610 9.95 8.89 21.50
CA LYS A 610 8.62 9.33 21.94
C LYS A 610 7.62 8.18 21.81
N GLU A 611 7.56 7.58 20.64
CA GLU A 611 6.58 6.56 20.27
C GLU A 611 6.79 5.26 21.04
N ILE A 612 8.02 4.74 21.10
CA ILE A 612 8.29 3.43 21.70
C ILE A 612 8.32 3.50 23.24
N GLU A 613 8.95 4.52 23.82
CA GLU A 613 9.18 4.60 25.27
C GLU A 613 7.99 5.21 26.01
N TYR A 614 7.33 6.21 25.43
CA TYR A 614 6.35 7.01 26.17
C TYR A 614 4.92 6.85 25.69
N GLU A 615 4.71 6.48 24.44
CA GLU A 615 3.37 6.26 23.88
C GLU A 615 3.02 4.76 23.79
N GLY A 616 4.05 3.91 23.68
CA GLY A 616 3.90 2.45 23.59
C GLY A 616 3.41 2.02 22.21
N GLU A 617 3.77 2.79 21.18
CA GLU A 617 3.27 2.62 19.83
C GLU A 617 3.96 1.53 19.04
N VAL A 618 3.21 0.95 18.09
CA VAL A 618 3.68 -0.10 17.18
C VAL A 618 3.93 0.41 15.76
N HIS A 619 3.63 1.68 15.50
CA HIS A 619 3.66 2.30 14.18
C HIS A 619 4.88 3.19 13.98
N ASN A 620 6.06 2.60 14.02
CA ASN A 620 7.31 3.29 13.70
C ASN A 620 8.17 2.45 12.74
N GLY A 621 8.71 3.08 11.69
CA GLY A 621 9.45 2.39 10.63
C GLY A 621 10.70 1.69 11.13
N VAL A 622 11.37 2.24 12.14
CA VAL A 622 12.52 1.61 12.77
C VAL A 622 12.10 0.33 13.50
N LEU A 623 11.02 0.38 14.28
CA LEU A 623 10.47 -0.81 14.97
C LEU A 623 10.04 -1.88 13.96
N VAL A 624 9.38 -1.49 12.89
CA VAL A 624 8.93 -2.40 11.81
C VAL A 624 10.11 -3.11 11.17
N VAL A 625 11.17 -2.37 10.81
CA VAL A 625 12.40 -2.93 10.24
C VAL A 625 13.12 -3.85 11.22
N GLN A 626 13.26 -3.45 12.50
CA GLN A 626 13.85 -4.29 13.54
C GLN A 626 13.10 -5.61 13.70
N ASN A 627 11.77 -5.56 13.72
CA ASN A 627 10.93 -6.74 13.87
C ASN A 627 11.02 -7.67 12.64
N PHE A 628 10.93 -7.09 11.44
CA PHE A 628 10.94 -7.83 10.18
C PHE A 628 12.27 -8.53 9.95
N PHE A 629 13.38 -7.78 9.94
CA PHE A 629 14.73 -8.31 9.71
C PHE A 629 15.37 -8.94 10.96
N ALA A 630 14.73 -8.86 12.13
CA ALA A 630 15.27 -9.31 13.41
C ALA A 630 16.63 -8.67 13.75
N VAL A 631 16.75 -7.36 13.57
CA VAL A 631 17.98 -6.58 13.77
C VAL A 631 17.88 -5.66 14.98
N ASP A 632 19.04 -5.18 15.45
CA ASP A 632 19.11 -4.21 16.54
C ASP A 632 18.70 -2.79 16.11
N TYR A 633 18.55 -1.90 17.10
CA TYR A 633 18.08 -0.54 16.88
C TYR A 633 18.99 0.29 15.97
N PRO A 634 20.33 0.36 16.17
CA PRO A 634 21.22 1.04 15.24
C PRO A 634 21.14 0.53 13.79
N THR A 635 21.04 -0.79 13.59
CA THR A 635 20.90 -1.39 12.26
C THR A 635 19.55 -1.03 11.63
N GLY A 636 18.46 -1.05 12.40
CA GLY A 636 17.15 -0.60 11.94
C GLY A 636 17.15 0.85 11.48
N VAL A 637 17.81 1.73 12.24
CA VAL A 637 18.00 3.14 11.87
C VAL A 637 18.78 3.28 10.57
N ALA A 638 19.85 2.50 10.38
CA ALA A 638 20.64 2.55 9.14
C ALA A 638 19.80 2.15 7.92
N ILE A 639 19.01 1.09 8.01
CA ILE A 639 18.13 0.64 6.91
C ILE A 639 17.05 1.68 6.60
N VAL A 640 16.39 2.24 7.62
CA VAL A 640 15.39 3.31 7.45
C VAL A 640 16.03 4.55 6.80
N HIS A 641 17.24 4.91 7.22
CA HIS A 641 17.96 6.03 6.65
C HIS A 641 18.37 5.79 5.18
N ASP A 642 18.82 4.58 4.83
CA ASP A 642 19.14 4.21 3.45
C ASP A 642 17.89 4.22 2.56
N LEU A 643 16.74 3.77 3.10
CA LEU A 643 15.46 3.86 2.40
C LEU A 643 15.10 5.33 2.15
N MET A 644 15.17 6.17 3.18
CA MET A 644 14.87 7.60 3.11
C MET A 644 15.74 8.29 2.03
N LYS A 645 17.05 8.02 1.98
CA LYS A 645 17.93 8.52 0.90
C LYS A 645 17.51 8.03 -0.48
N SER A 646 17.08 6.78 -0.58
CA SER A 646 16.61 6.21 -1.84
C SER A 646 15.31 6.87 -2.33
N ARG A 647 14.36 7.15 -1.41
CA ARG A 647 13.13 7.89 -1.73
C ARG A 647 13.44 9.31 -2.21
N LEU A 648 14.39 10.00 -1.58
CA LEU A 648 14.84 11.32 -2.04
C LEU A 648 15.45 11.27 -3.46
N ARG A 649 16.30 10.28 -3.75
CA ARG A 649 16.86 10.09 -5.10
C ARG A 649 15.77 9.84 -6.14
N GLN A 650 14.75 9.05 -5.81
CA GLN A 650 13.60 8.84 -6.68
C GLN A 650 12.83 10.14 -6.91
N PHE A 651 12.52 10.91 -5.85
CA PHE A 651 11.85 12.20 -6.00
C PHE A 651 12.59 13.13 -6.97
N LEU A 652 13.92 13.24 -6.82
CA LEU A 652 14.76 14.06 -7.70
C LEU A 652 14.79 13.52 -9.13
N HIS A 653 14.94 12.20 -9.31
CA HIS A 653 14.95 11.57 -10.61
C HIS A 653 13.63 11.78 -11.36
N VAL A 654 12.48 11.56 -10.70
CA VAL A 654 11.16 11.79 -11.29
C VAL A 654 11.02 13.26 -11.71
N ALA A 655 11.41 14.19 -10.83
CA ALA A 655 11.33 15.62 -11.12
C ALA A 655 12.21 16.07 -12.30
N GLU A 656 13.41 15.50 -12.44
CA GLU A 656 14.43 15.93 -13.41
C GLU A 656 14.38 15.18 -14.73
N VAL A 657 13.89 13.93 -14.74
CA VAL A 657 13.95 13.01 -15.89
C VAL A 657 12.56 12.60 -16.37
N GLU A 658 11.71 12.09 -15.48
CA GLU A 658 10.41 11.53 -15.88
C GLU A 658 9.35 12.60 -16.20
N LEU A 659 9.31 13.70 -15.44
CA LEU A 659 8.35 14.78 -15.68
C LEU A 659 8.53 15.45 -17.06
N PRO A 660 9.74 15.78 -17.54
CA PRO A 660 9.92 16.25 -18.91
C PRO A 660 9.32 15.32 -19.97
N VAL A 661 9.51 14.00 -19.83
CA VAL A 661 8.93 13.00 -20.75
C VAL A 661 7.42 13.00 -20.65
N LEU A 662 6.86 13.08 -19.44
CA LEU A 662 5.41 13.19 -19.22
C LEU A 662 4.83 14.44 -19.90
N TYR A 663 5.54 15.57 -19.85
CA TYR A 663 5.08 16.81 -20.48
C TYR A 663 4.95 16.67 -21.99
N ASP A 664 5.86 15.93 -22.61
CA ASP A 664 5.84 15.68 -24.04
C ASP A 664 4.81 14.59 -24.41
N ASP A 665 4.65 13.55 -23.59
CA ASP A 665 3.63 12.50 -23.77
C ASP A 665 2.19 13.06 -23.70
N PHE A 666 1.96 14.14 -22.93
CA PHE A 666 0.67 14.83 -22.80
C PHE A 666 0.53 16.10 -23.66
N ASP A 667 1.55 16.47 -24.45
CA ASP A 667 1.60 17.72 -25.23
C ASP A 667 1.26 18.97 -24.40
N LEU A 668 1.83 19.07 -23.19
CA LEU A 668 1.54 20.16 -22.26
C LEU A 668 2.12 21.48 -22.76
N ASP A 669 1.32 22.55 -22.68
CA ASP A 669 1.74 23.90 -23.02
C ASP A 669 2.68 24.52 -21.95
N ALA A 670 3.22 25.69 -22.26
CA ALA A 670 4.18 26.36 -21.39
C ALA A 670 3.60 26.74 -20.02
N GLU A 671 2.31 27.07 -19.94
CA GLU A 671 1.65 27.45 -18.69
C GLU A 671 1.47 26.24 -17.77
N ALA A 672 1.01 25.10 -18.31
CA ALA A 672 0.90 23.85 -17.56
C ALA A 672 2.26 23.35 -17.06
N ARG A 673 3.32 23.47 -17.87
CA ARG A 673 4.69 23.13 -17.47
C ARG A 673 5.20 24.04 -16.33
N GLU A 674 4.91 25.33 -16.38
CA GLU A 674 5.28 26.28 -15.32
C GLU A 674 4.57 25.96 -14.00
N VAL A 675 3.27 25.62 -14.04
CA VAL A 675 2.51 25.19 -12.86
C VAL A 675 3.11 23.94 -12.22
N LEU A 676 3.45 22.92 -13.02
CA LEU A 676 4.07 21.69 -12.50
C LEU A 676 5.48 21.92 -11.95
N ALA A 677 6.28 22.80 -12.58
CA ALA A 677 7.57 23.20 -12.03
C ALA A 677 7.44 23.94 -10.69
N GLY A 678 6.43 24.81 -10.56
CA GLY A 678 6.06 25.45 -9.30
C GLY A 678 5.66 24.43 -8.23
N TYR A 679 4.87 23.42 -8.59
CA TYR A 679 4.49 22.36 -7.65
C TYR A 679 5.68 21.54 -7.15
N VAL A 680 6.64 21.20 -8.03
CA VAL A 680 7.88 20.53 -7.63
C VAL A 680 8.67 21.39 -6.64
N LEU A 681 8.72 22.71 -6.84
CA LEU A 681 9.35 23.64 -5.90
C LEU A 681 8.62 23.68 -4.54
N GLU A 682 7.29 23.70 -4.54
CA GLU A 682 6.49 23.61 -3.33
C GLU A 682 6.76 22.32 -2.56
N LEU A 683 6.88 21.17 -3.24
CA LEU A 683 7.26 19.91 -2.60
C LEU A 683 8.69 19.95 -2.01
N LYS A 684 9.63 20.63 -2.68
CA LYS A 684 10.97 20.87 -2.12
C LYS A 684 10.92 21.73 -0.85
N HIS A 685 10.12 22.80 -0.85
CA HIS A 685 9.88 23.61 0.35
C HIS A 685 9.23 22.80 1.46
N TRP A 686 8.25 21.96 1.12
CA TRP A 686 7.56 21.07 2.05
C TRP A 686 8.53 20.12 2.76
N LEU A 687 9.38 19.39 2.01
CA LEU A 687 10.40 18.51 2.57
C LEU A 687 11.40 19.26 3.48
N ALA A 688 11.89 20.42 3.02
CA ALA A 688 12.83 21.24 3.79
C ALA A 688 12.18 21.81 5.07
N GLY A 689 10.93 22.28 4.98
CA GLY A 689 10.16 22.83 6.08
C GLY A 689 9.90 21.79 7.16
N ILE A 690 9.56 20.56 6.79
CA ILE A 690 9.39 19.44 7.72
C ILE A 690 10.70 19.14 8.46
N LEU A 691 11.84 19.12 7.77
CA LEU A 691 13.15 18.91 8.43
C LEU A 691 13.50 20.05 9.38
N ILE A 692 13.26 21.30 8.99
CA ILE A 692 13.47 22.48 9.86
C ILE A 692 12.60 22.36 11.12
N TRP A 693 11.33 21.98 10.97
CA TRP A 693 10.43 21.81 12.10
C TRP A 693 10.87 20.69 13.04
N HIS A 694 11.23 19.51 12.53
CA HIS A 694 11.72 18.40 13.37
C HIS A 694 12.98 18.77 14.16
N ARG A 695 13.89 19.54 13.56
CA ARG A 695 15.09 20.07 14.25
C ARG A 695 14.77 21.19 15.25
N GLY A 696 13.78 22.03 14.94
CA GLY A 696 13.47 23.25 15.69
C GLY A 696 12.53 23.04 16.87
N CYS A 697 11.58 22.12 16.76
CA CYS A 697 10.57 21.89 17.79
C CYS A 697 11.15 21.17 19.03
N ARG A 698 10.33 21.13 20.08
CA ARG A 698 10.63 20.44 21.34
C ARG A 698 9.88 19.12 21.49
N ARG A 699 9.00 18.77 20.54
CA ARG A 699 8.17 17.55 20.56
C ARG A 699 8.98 16.25 20.71
N TYR A 700 10.22 16.21 20.23
CA TYR A 700 11.04 14.99 20.16
C TYR A 700 12.26 15.00 21.08
N ARG A 701 12.48 16.08 21.86
CA ARG A 701 13.66 16.20 22.72
C ARG A 701 13.46 15.40 24.00
N GLU A 702 14.45 14.59 24.34
CA GLU A 702 14.39 13.74 25.55
C GLU A 702 14.05 14.55 26.82
N GLU A 703 14.60 15.76 26.96
CA GLU A 703 14.34 16.63 28.10
C GLU A 703 12.87 17.05 28.25
N ASP A 704 12.17 17.23 27.12
CA ASP A 704 10.76 17.61 27.08
C ASP A 704 9.86 16.38 27.23
N LEU A 705 10.24 15.23 26.66
CA LEU A 705 9.53 13.95 26.84
C LEU A 705 9.48 13.55 28.33
N ARG A 706 10.62 13.67 29.04
CA ARG A 706 10.68 13.38 30.49
C ARG A 706 9.80 14.30 31.34
N ARG A 707 9.50 15.51 30.86
CA ARG A 707 8.66 16.50 31.57
C ARG A 707 7.17 16.36 31.24
N GLY A 708 6.85 16.05 29.98
CA GLY A 708 5.48 16.00 29.45
C GLY A 708 4.66 14.80 29.95
N HIS A 709 5.29 13.73 30.43
CA HIS A 709 4.60 12.58 31.02
C HIS A 709 4.48 12.71 32.53
N GLY A 710 3.77 13.74 32.98
CA GLY A 710 3.13 13.70 34.29
C GLY A 710 2.12 12.56 34.30
N THR A 711 2.45 11.45 34.98
CA THR A 711 1.59 10.29 35.23
C THR A 711 0.11 10.62 35.33
N PRO A 712 -0.76 9.82 34.69
CA PRO A 712 -1.97 9.43 35.39
C PRO A 712 -1.85 8.09 36.10
N TRP A 713 -1.21 7.04 35.57
CA TRP A 713 -1.35 5.71 36.15
C TRP A 713 -0.19 4.74 35.83
N HIS A 714 1.02 5.00 36.33
CA HIS A 714 1.96 3.91 36.57
C HIS A 714 1.53 3.18 37.85
N ILE A 715 0.78 2.09 37.71
CA ILE A 715 0.79 1.08 38.77
C ILE A 715 2.09 0.30 38.56
N SER A 716 3.16 0.80 39.16
CA SER A 716 4.39 0.03 39.40
C SER A 716 4.08 -1.06 40.42
N GLY A 717 3.35 -2.09 39.96
CA GLY A 717 3.13 -3.34 40.67
C GLY A 717 3.85 -4.48 39.94
N PRO A 718 4.42 -5.47 40.65
CA PRO A 718 5.12 -6.57 40.01
C PRO A 718 4.18 -7.36 39.09
N THR A 719 4.54 -7.49 37.81
CA THR A 719 3.78 -8.17 36.74
C THR A 719 4.08 -9.68 36.64
N GLY A 720 4.48 -10.32 37.74
CA GLY A 720 4.74 -11.76 37.79
C GLY A 720 3.45 -12.59 37.91
N LEU A 721 3.46 -13.81 37.34
CA LEU A 721 2.45 -14.85 37.53
C LEU A 721 2.28 -15.15 39.04
N GLY A 722 1.26 -14.54 39.65
CA GLY A 722 0.96 -14.71 41.08
C GLY A 722 0.06 -13.63 41.70
N THR A 723 -0.12 -12.48 41.06
CA THR A 723 -0.92 -11.37 41.62
C THR A 723 -2.44 -11.58 41.54
N SER A 724 -2.93 -12.40 40.61
CA SER A 724 -4.35 -12.80 40.55
C SER A 724 -4.77 -13.64 41.77
N ALA A 725 -3.87 -14.49 42.29
CA ALA A 725 -4.12 -15.28 43.49
C ALA A 725 -4.13 -14.41 44.76
N ALA A 726 -3.30 -13.36 44.82
CA ALA A 726 -3.26 -12.43 45.95
C ALA A 726 -4.51 -11.54 46.05
N GLN A 727 -5.12 -11.16 44.92
CA GLN A 727 -6.38 -10.40 44.92
C GLN A 727 -7.59 -11.27 45.29
N VAL A 728 -7.65 -12.53 44.84
CA VAL A 728 -8.71 -13.49 45.23
C VAL A 728 -8.64 -13.82 46.73
N THR A 729 -7.42 -14.00 47.28
CA THR A 729 -7.24 -14.27 48.71
C THR A 729 -7.65 -13.06 49.58
N ARG A 730 -7.44 -11.83 49.08
CA ARG A 730 -7.84 -10.59 49.78
C ARG A 730 -9.36 -10.38 49.77
N LEU A 731 -10.03 -10.72 48.67
CA LEU A 731 -11.50 -10.71 48.56
C LEU A 731 -12.16 -11.80 49.43
N MET A 732 -11.57 -13.00 49.49
CA MET A 732 -12.04 -14.10 50.33
C MET A 732 -11.87 -13.78 51.83
N ALA A 733 -10.79 -13.10 52.22
CA ALA A 733 -10.57 -12.67 53.61
C ALA A 733 -11.54 -11.55 54.05
N GLN A 734 -11.99 -10.67 53.13
CA GLN A 734 -12.98 -9.64 53.42
C GLN A 734 -14.41 -10.21 53.54
N LEU A 735 -14.73 -11.28 52.80
CA LEU A 735 -16.00 -11.99 52.91
C LEU A 735 -16.10 -12.87 54.17
N ALA A 736 -14.97 -13.30 54.74
CA ALA A 736 -14.93 -14.06 56.00
C ALA A 736 -14.95 -13.19 57.28
N GLY A 737 -14.80 -11.87 57.15
CA GLY A 737 -14.68 -10.94 58.28
C GLY A 737 -15.96 -10.20 58.69
N SER A 738 -17.12 -10.51 58.08
CA SER A 738 -18.39 -9.84 58.33
C SER A 738 -19.48 -10.80 58.83
N GLY A 739 -19.15 -11.53 59.90
CA GLY A 739 -20.12 -12.37 60.61
C GLY A 739 -19.60 -12.92 61.93
N VAL A 740 -19.51 -12.08 62.96
CA VAL A 740 -19.98 -12.31 64.36
C VAL A 740 -20.27 -10.95 64.98
#